data_AF-A0A7X5BV09-F1
#
_entry.id   AF-A0A7X5BV09-F1
#
_cell.length_a   1.000
_cell.length_b   1.000
_cell.length_c   1.000
_cell.angle_alpha   90.00
_cell.angle_beta   90.00
_cell.angle_gamma   90.00
#
_symmetry.space_group_name_H-M   'P 1'
#
loop_
_entity.id
_entity.type
_entity.pdbx_description
1 polymer ?
#
loop_
_entity_poly.entity_id
_entity_poly.type
_entity_poly.pdbx_seq_one_letter_code
_entity_poly.pdbx_strand_id
1 'polypeptide(L)'
;MTLDAGDTFGRYELVSWLGRGGMAETWHAQLVGAAGVTKPVLIKKVLPEYADDEAFISMFISEARISATLSHGNVAQVFDFGQVEGEYFLAMEFVDGKPLDKVLKRAMRSGLPALPIPVAVFIAMEMCRGLHYAHSRTDSSGKQLGIVHRDISPDNVLVSYEGQVKIVDFGIAKAQLLRGFKTAPGVVKGKYLFFSPEQARGEDVDARTDVWATGVVLYELLCGRLPVDGPPHVVMMKIAHGEIPPLSQLRPDLPEALNRIVLQALSPDPAQRFATSHAFGDALAGFLYANHPRFSSLSLAHLLRVLFRGDLLNEGRELAVPDDFLEELKAWRNPATPDQIPTVPHLRAIKTPRPSPAPVIITRESQEEEVPDVPTAEVAPVRRSRSPWVGLAVGGAALLALGGGVWWTQVRRVPEVPRAESSTVPPVVATVSDPAPAPVGADAGVTPEPPPPPPPSPPPAALAWSETRVRSLLDDVYRLSRNSKELTRAAKLVQTCVDAVPDNVDCRLAAGLTHERLRSIDKSVSHYQAFLQYASPTDLRRSAVTDRLAALLQRKPQAQTPANEAELESSRSAVLMHLTRGHPKEALDAANQCVARLPREPDCYLLQGDVLAKMNQASESTRSYERFMAYAPANHPRRPDVVQKLVELRATAP
;
A
#
# COMPACT_ATOMS: atom_id res chain seq x y z
N MET A 1 -20.82 19.64 0.14
CA MET A 1 -22.11 19.00 -0.20
C MET A 1 -21.81 17.55 -0.56
N THR A 2 -22.71 16.61 -0.30
CA THR A 2 -22.53 15.22 -0.78
C THR A 2 -22.81 15.19 -2.27
N LEU A 3 -21.83 14.75 -3.06
CA LEU A 3 -21.97 14.54 -4.51
C LEU A 3 -22.71 13.22 -4.75
N ASP A 4 -23.58 13.19 -5.75
CA ASP A 4 -24.34 12.02 -6.18
C ASP A 4 -24.16 11.74 -7.69
N ALA A 5 -24.56 10.55 -8.13
CA ALA A 5 -24.58 10.23 -9.57
C ALA A 5 -25.59 11.12 -10.31
N GLY A 6 -25.16 11.69 -11.43
CA GLY A 6 -25.90 12.68 -12.21
C GLY A 6 -25.50 14.13 -11.89
N ASP A 7 -24.77 14.36 -10.79
CA ASP A 7 -24.31 15.71 -10.46
C ASP A 7 -23.21 16.18 -11.43
N THR A 8 -23.13 17.50 -11.58
CA THR A 8 -22.02 18.14 -12.30
C THR A 8 -20.96 18.62 -11.32
N PHE A 9 -19.74 18.12 -11.49
CA PHE A 9 -18.55 18.59 -10.77
C PHE A 9 -17.65 19.35 -11.75
N GLY A 10 -17.79 20.69 -11.80
CA GLY A 10 -17.09 21.52 -12.77
C GLY A 10 -17.52 21.21 -14.21
N ARG A 11 -16.64 20.58 -15.01
CA ARG A 11 -16.92 20.17 -16.41
C ARG A 11 -17.23 18.68 -16.55
N TYR A 12 -17.40 17.99 -15.42
CA TYR A 12 -17.51 16.54 -15.35
C TYR A 12 -18.90 16.17 -14.85
N GLU A 13 -19.60 15.35 -15.61
CA GLU A 13 -20.85 14.73 -15.16
C GLU A 13 -20.52 13.44 -14.42
N LEU A 14 -20.86 13.35 -13.14
CA LEU A 14 -20.56 12.19 -12.31
C LEU A 14 -21.48 11.03 -12.68
N VAL A 15 -20.92 9.91 -13.10
CA VAL A 15 -21.70 8.73 -13.54
C VAL A 15 -21.91 7.76 -12.38
N SER A 16 -20.84 7.42 -11.66
CA SER A 16 -20.93 6.52 -10.53
C SER A 16 -19.78 6.72 -9.55
N TRP A 17 -20.07 6.56 -8.27
CA TRP A 17 -19.05 6.54 -7.23
C TRP A 17 -18.28 5.22 -7.28
N LEU A 18 -16.94 5.29 -7.29
CA LEU A 18 -16.08 4.11 -7.38
C LEU A 18 -15.53 3.69 -6.01
N GLY A 19 -15.34 4.65 -5.10
CA GLY A 19 -14.84 4.36 -3.77
C GLY A 19 -14.22 5.55 -3.07
N ARG A 20 -14.05 5.42 -1.75
CA ARG A 20 -13.30 6.34 -0.88
C ARG A 20 -12.02 5.67 -0.39
N GLY A 21 -10.89 6.25 -0.72
CA GLY A 21 -9.58 5.88 -0.20
C GLY A 21 -9.24 6.66 1.08
N GLY A 22 -7.98 6.54 1.53
CA GLY A 22 -7.53 7.22 2.75
C GLY A 22 -7.36 8.73 2.62
N MET A 23 -7.22 9.25 1.40
CA MET A 23 -6.88 10.66 1.12
C MET A 23 -7.76 11.30 0.04
N ALA A 24 -8.46 10.49 -0.74
CA ALA A 24 -9.29 10.94 -1.85
C ALA A 24 -10.48 10.01 -2.03
N GLU A 25 -11.57 10.54 -2.58
CA GLU A 25 -12.62 9.74 -3.18
C GLU A 25 -12.50 9.71 -4.71
N THR A 26 -13.03 8.67 -5.32
CA THR A 26 -12.91 8.41 -6.75
C THR A 26 -14.27 8.22 -7.38
N TRP A 27 -14.46 8.85 -8.53
CA TRP A 27 -15.69 8.85 -9.29
C TRP A 27 -15.41 8.48 -10.74
N HIS A 28 -16.26 7.64 -11.32
CA HIS A 28 -16.39 7.54 -12.77
C HIS A 28 -17.25 8.72 -13.22
N ALA A 29 -16.76 9.47 -14.21
CA ALA A 29 -17.42 10.65 -14.73
C ALA A 29 -17.26 10.73 -16.25
N GLN A 30 -18.05 11.61 -16.87
CA GLN A 30 -17.90 11.99 -18.26
C GLN A 30 -17.39 13.43 -18.33
N LEU A 31 -16.26 13.64 -18.99
CA LEU A 31 -15.87 14.98 -19.43
C LEU A 31 -16.81 15.38 -20.58
N VAL A 32 -17.54 16.48 -20.42
CA VAL A 32 -18.45 17.00 -21.44
C VAL A 32 -17.75 18.13 -22.21
N GLY A 33 -17.42 17.85 -23.47
CA GLY A 33 -16.79 18.78 -24.40
C GLY A 33 -17.80 19.56 -25.25
N ALA A 34 -17.27 20.37 -26.18
CA ALA A 34 -18.09 21.08 -27.15
C ALA A 34 -18.91 20.11 -28.02
N ALA A 35 -20.10 20.55 -28.44
CA ALA A 35 -21.02 19.78 -29.29
C ALA A 35 -21.44 18.41 -28.70
N GLY A 36 -21.38 18.24 -27.38
CA GLY A 36 -21.81 17.02 -26.70
C GLY A 36 -20.84 15.85 -26.82
N VAL A 37 -19.60 16.08 -27.27
CA VAL A 37 -18.56 15.05 -27.25
C VAL A 37 -18.22 14.70 -25.81
N THR A 38 -18.46 13.45 -25.39
CA THR A 38 -18.11 12.98 -24.05
C THR A 38 -16.88 12.08 -24.07
N LYS A 39 -16.12 12.10 -22.98
CA LYS A 39 -15.00 11.19 -22.74
C LYS A 39 -15.09 10.64 -21.32
N PRO A 40 -15.05 9.31 -21.11
CA PRO A 40 -15.03 8.75 -19.77
C PRO A 40 -13.72 9.12 -19.07
N VAL A 41 -13.82 9.56 -17.82
CA VAL A 41 -12.71 9.97 -16.97
C VAL A 41 -12.93 9.46 -15.55
N LEU A 42 -11.83 9.30 -14.82
CA LEU A 42 -11.85 9.09 -13.39
C LEU A 42 -11.53 10.42 -12.71
N ILE A 43 -12.38 10.85 -11.78
CA ILE A 43 -12.14 12.02 -10.94
C ILE A 43 -11.68 11.52 -9.58
N LYS A 44 -10.45 11.87 -9.20
CA LYS A 44 -9.90 11.65 -7.87
C LYS A 44 -9.96 12.97 -7.12
N LYS A 45 -10.92 13.08 -6.20
CA LYS A 45 -11.19 14.29 -5.41
C LYS A 45 -10.57 14.18 -4.03
N VAL A 46 -9.83 15.19 -3.58
CA VAL A 46 -9.26 15.25 -2.23
C VAL A 46 -10.39 15.27 -1.21
N LEU A 47 -10.24 14.51 -0.12
CA LEU A 47 -11.25 14.52 0.94
C LEU A 47 -11.20 15.82 1.75
N PRO A 48 -12.34 16.32 2.26
CA PRO A 48 -12.40 17.56 3.04
C PRO A 48 -11.45 17.57 4.24
N GLU A 49 -11.16 16.42 4.85
CA GLU A 49 -10.26 16.32 6.00
C GLU A 49 -8.80 16.70 5.69
N TYR A 50 -8.41 16.72 4.41
CA TYR A 50 -7.08 17.11 3.95
C TYR A 50 -7.08 18.44 3.17
N ALA A 51 -8.23 19.12 3.08
CA ALA A 51 -8.39 20.33 2.28
C ALA A 51 -7.63 21.54 2.84
N ASP A 52 -7.32 21.54 4.16
CA ASP A 52 -6.58 22.58 4.85
C ASP A 52 -5.13 22.15 5.23
N ASP A 53 -4.73 20.92 4.88
CA ASP A 53 -3.37 20.44 5.11
C ASP A 53 -2.46 20.90 3.95
N GLU A 54 -1.79 22.05 4.14
CA GLU A 54 -0.89 22.63 3.14
C GLU A 54 0.21 21.66 2.68
N ALA A 55 0.71 20.81 3.58
CA ALA A 55 1.74 19.83 3.24
C ALA A 55 1.17 18.74 2.32
N PHE A 56 -0.03 18.25 2.63
CA PHE A 56 -0.74 17.30 1.78
C PHE A 56 -1.10 17.90 0.41
N ILE A 57 -1.60 19.14 0.37
CA ILE A 57 -1.99 19.79 -0.89
C ILE A 57 -0.76 20.01 -1.77
N SER A 58 0.34 20.52 -1.21
CA SER A 58 1.60 20.70 -1.93
C SER A 58 2.12 19.36 -2.50
N MET A 59 2.00 18.31 -1.71
CA MET A 59 2.34 16.94 -2.10
C MET A 59 1.43 16.44 -3.25
N PHE A 60 0.12 16.64 -3.15
CA PHE A 60 -0.86 16.26 -4.18
C PHE A 60 -0.65 17.02 -5.50
N ILE A 61 -0.39 18.33 -5.42
CA ILE A 61 -0.02 19.16 -6.58
C ILE A 61 1.27 18.65 -7.23
N SER A 62 2.27 18.28 -6.43
CA SER A 62 3.54 17.77 -6.93
C SER A 62 3.36 16.45 -7.68
N GLU A 63 2.54 15.54 -7.15
CA GLU A 63 2.16 14.28 -7.81
C GLU A 63 1.39 14.53 -9.11
N ALA A 64 0.41 15.44 -9.09
CA ALA A 64 -0.36 15.83 -10.27
C ALA A 64 0.54 16.40 -11.38
N ARG A 65 1.48 17.30 -11.03
CA ARG A 65 2.41 17.90 -11.99
C ARG A 65 3.28 16.85 -12.68
N ILE A 66 3.81 15.90 -11.93
CA ILE A 66 4.67 14.86 -12.51
C ILE A 66 3.84 13.93 -13.38
N SER A 67 2.70 13.46 -12.87
CA SER A 67 1.81 12.54 -13.59
C SER A 67 1.26 13.16 -14.88
N ALA A 68 1.00 14.47 -14.91
CA ALA A 68 0.57 15.19 -16.12
C ALA A 68 1.63 15.22 -17.23
N THR A 69 2.92 15.00 -16.91
CA THR A 69 3.97 14.88 -17.93
C THR A 69 4.11 13.48 -18.52
N LEU A 70 3.38 12.51 -17.98
CA LEU A 70 3.44 11.11 -18.39
C LEU A 70 2.33 10.78 -19.39
N SER A 71 2.71 10.23 -20.54
CA SER A 71 1.79 9.75 -21.57
C SER A 71 2.37 8.48 -22.16
N HIS A 72 1.85 7.33 -21.75
CA HIS A 72 2.33 6.01 -22.15
C HIS A 72 1.21 4.99 -22.06
N GLY A 73 1.19 3.98 -22.93
CA GLY A 73 0.12 2.97 -22.96
C GLY A 73 -0.07 2.25 -21.62
N ASN A 74 1.02 2.01 -20.89
CA ASN A 74 1.03 1.34 -19.59
C ASN A 74 1.00 2.27 -18.37
N VAL A 75 0.74 3.56 -18.53
CA VAL A 75 0.56 4.52 -17.43
C VAL A 75 -0.76 5.24 -17.64
N ALA A 76 -1.61 5.27 -16.61
CA ALA A 76 -2.88 5.99 -16.70
C ALA A 76 -2.62 7.48 -16.89
N GLN A 77 -3.17 8.05 -17.95
CA GLN A 77 -2.90 9.44 -18.30
C GLN A 77 -3.68 10.40 -17.39
N VAL A 78 -3.01 11.43 -16.87
CA VAL A 78 -3.67 12.56 -16.24
C VAL A 78 -4.09 13.56 -17.31
N PHE A 79 -5.37 13.93 -17.33
CA PHE A 79 -5.92 14.88 -18.30
C PHE A 79 -6.02 16.29 -17.74
N ASP A 80 -6.39 16.43 -16.47
CA ASP A 80 -6.67 17.72 -15.86
C ASP A 80 -6.35 17.69 -14.36
N PHE A 81 -5.96 18.84 -13.83
CA PHE A 81 -5.79 19.07 -12.41
C PHE A 81 -6.35 20.46 -12.11
N GLY A 82 -7.21 20.55 -11.10
CA GLY A 82 -7.85 21.81 -10.78
C GLY A 82 -8.56 21.80 -9.45
N GLN A 83 -9.41 22.81 -9.29
CA GLN A 83 -10.21 23.03 -8.10
C GLN A 83 -11.65 23.32 -8.53
N VAL A 84 -12.62 22.70 -7.85
CA VAL A 84 -14.05 22.99 -8.00
C VAL A 84 -14.58 23.26 -6.61
N GLU A 85 -15.21 24.42 -6.42
CA GLU A 85 -15.79 24.81 -5.11
C GLU A 85 -14.82 24.72 -3.92
N GLY A 86 -13.54 24.99 -4.17
CA GLY A 86 -12.50 24.88 -3.12
C GLY A 86 -11.89 23.48 -2.98
N GLU A 87 -12.47 22.45 -3.60
CA GLU A 87 -11.97 21.07 -3.53
C GLU A 87 -11.00 20.76 -4.68
N TYR A 88 -9.78 20.34 -4.35
CA TYR A 88 -8.81 19.90 -5.35
C TYR A 88 -9.18 18.54 -5.95
N PHE A 89 -8.97 18.39 -7.24
CA PHE A 89 -9.21 17.13 -7.95
C PHE A 89 -8.18 16.86 -9.04
N LEU A 90 -8.09 15.60 -9.43
CA LEU A 90 -7.33 15.11 -10.57
C LEU A 90 -8.28 14.35 -11.51
N ALA A 91 -8.40 14.78 -12.76
CA ALA A 91 -9.09 14.03 -13.79
C ALA A 91 -8.09 13.20 -14.57
N MET A 92 -8.31 11.90 -14.64
CA MET A 92 -7.41 10.95 -15.27
C MET A 92 -8.18 9.95 -16.14
N GLU A 93 -7.43 9.15 -16.88
CA GLU A 93 -7.92 8.05 -17.68
C GLU A 93 -8.79 7.10 -16.84
N PHE A 94 -10.04 6.91 -17.27
CA PHE A 94 -10.87 5.83 -16.74
C PHE A 94 -10.46 4.52 -17.41
N VAL A 95 -9.84 3.63 -16.64
CA VAL A 95 -9.48 2.28 -17.10
C VAL A 95 -10.65 1.35 -16.84
N ASP A 96 -11.35 0.97 -17.90
CA ASP A 96 -12.46 0.01 -17.83
C ASP A 96 -11.96 -1.41 -17.54
N GLY A 97 -11.86 -1.74 -16.26
CA GLY A 97 -11.18 -2.93 -15.77
C GLY A 97 -11.25 -3.10 -14.27
N LYS A 98 -10.28 -3.85 -13.73
CA LYS A 98 -10.17 -4.11 -12.29
C LYS A 98 -8.73 -3.95 -11.81
N PRO A 99 -8.52 -3.51 -10.55
CA PRO A 99 -7.21 -3.57 -9.92
C PRO A 99 -6.70 -5.01 -9.84
N LEU A 100 -5.39 -5.19 -9.99
CA LEU A 100 -4.72 -6.49 -10.05
C LEU A 100 -4.93 -7.30 -8.76
N ASP A 101 -5.08 -6.65 -7.61
CA ASP A 101 -5.46 -7.33 -6.35
C ASP A 101 -6.81 -8.05 -6.47
N LYS A 102 -7.80 -7.44 -7.13
CA LYS A 102 -9.12 -8.03 -7.37
C LYS A 102 -9.05 -9.14 -8.40
N VAL A 103 -8.22 -8.96 -9.44
CA VAL A 103 -8.00 -9.98 -10.47
C VAL A 103 -7.44 -11.24 -9.83
N LEU A 104 -6.36 -11.13 -9.04
CA LEU A 104 -5.76 -12.25 -8.34
C LEU A 104 -6.76 -12.93 -7.38
N LYS A 105 -7.45 -12.15 -6.53
CA LYS A 105 -8.46 -12.69 -5.60
C LYS A 105 -9.62 -13.39 -6.32
N ARG A 106 -10.07 -12.86 -7.46
CA ARG A 106 -11.15 -13.48 -8.27
C ARG A 106 -10.66 -14.75 -8.95
N ALA A 107 -9.45 -14.75 -9.51
CA ALA A 107 -8.81 -15.95 -10.06
C ALA A 107 -8.74 -17.07 -9.01
N MET A 108 -8.27 -16.76 -7.81
CA MET A 108 -8.19 -17.74 -6.71
C MET A 108 -9.55 -18.30 -6.32
N ARG A 109 -10.57 -17.45 -6.17
CA ARG A 109 -11.95 -17.91 -5.91
C ARG A 109 -12.55 -18.74 -7.05
N SER A 110 -12.04 -18.61 -8.27
CA SER A 110 -12.46 -19.42 -9.41
C SER A 110 -11.76 -20.79 -9.51
N GLY A 111 -10.95 -21.15 -8.52
CA GLY A 111 -10.25 -22.42 -8.43
C GLY A 111 -8.83 -22.41 -8.99
N LEU A 112 -8.30 -21.27 -9.41
CA LEU A 112 -6.89 -21.17 -9.81
C LEU A 112 -6.00 -21.05 -8.57
N PRO A 113 -4.92 -21.84 -8.42
CA PRO A 113 -4.03 -21.71 -7.26
C PRO A 113 -3.25 -20.38 -7.26
N ALA A 114 -2.98 -19.85 -8.45
CA ALA A 114 -2.31 -18.59 -8.72
C ALA A 114 -2.66 -18.13 -10.15
N LEU A 115 -2.16 -16.97 -10.61
CA LEU A 115 -2.32 -16.64 -12.02
C LEU A 115 -1.50 -17.59 -12.91
N PRO A 116 -2.00 -17.93 -14.11
CA PRO A 116 -1.23 -18.66 -15.11
C PRO A 116 0.09 -17.96 -15.41
N ILE A 117 1.17 -18.73 -15.60
CA ILE A 117 2.52 -18.20 -15.85
C ILE A 117 2.52 -17.12 -16.95
N PRO A 118 1.99 -17.37 -18.17
CA PRO A 118 2.09 -16.38 -19.23
C PRO A 118 1.31 -15.09 -18.91
N VAL A 119 0.22 -15.18 -18.15
CA VAL A 119 -0.58 -14.04 -17.68
C VAL A 119 0.23 -13.20 -16.70
N ALA A 120 0.81 -13.82 -15.67
CA ALA A 120 1.61 -13.13 -14.67
C ALA A 120 2.84 -12.45 -15.27
N VAL A 121 3.55 -13.15 -16.14
CA VAL A 121 4.75 -12.64 -16.85
C VAL A 121 4.38 -11.48 -17.76
N PHE A 122 3.29 -11.58 -18.53
CA PHE A 122 2.84 -10.50 -19.41
C PHE A 122 2.48 -9.23 -18.62
N ILE A 123 1.77 -9.36 -17.50
CA ILE A 123 1.43 -8.22 -16.64
C ILE A 123 2.70 -7.53 -16.12
N ALA A 124 3.66 -8.29 -15.59
CA ALA A 124 4.92 -7.72 -15.10
C ALA A 124 5.77 -7.09 -16.23
N MET A 125 5.77 -7.68 -17.42
CA MET A 125 6.43 -7.11 -18.60
C MET A 125 5.81 -5.76 -18.99
N GLU A 126 4.48 -5.65 -19.02
CA GLU A 126 3.78 -4.39 -19.33
C GLU A 126 4.01 -3.32 -18.24
N MET A 127 4.05 -3.72 -16.97
CA MET A 127 4.45 -2.82 -15.88
C MET A 127 5.87 -2.28 -16.09
N CYS A 128 6.82 -3.15 -16.46
CA CYS A 128 8.20 -2.75 -16.74
C CYS A 128 8.31 -1.71 -17.85
N ARG A 129 7.48 -1.80 -18.91
CA ARG A 129 7.42 -0.81 -19.98
C ARG A 129 6.98 0.56 -19.46
N GLY A 130 5.90 0.61 -18.68
CA GLY A 130 5.40 1.85 -18.07
C GLY A 130 6.39 2.49 -17.10
N LEU A 131 7.01 1.67 -16.25
CA LEU A 131 8.04 2.12 -15.31
C LEU A 131 9.27 2.66 -16.02
N HIS A 132 9.80 1.93 -17.01
CA HIS A 132 10.95 2.40 -17.77
C HIS A 132 10.69 3.74 -18.47
N TYR A 133 9.51 3.90 -19.06
CA TYR A 133 9.10 5.17 -19.64
C TYR A 133 9.19 6.32 -18.62
N ALA A 134 8.65 6.13 -17.41
CA ALA A 134 8.70 7.14 -16.36
C ALA A 134 10.13 7.41 -15.88
N HIS A 135 10.91 6.36 -15.63
CA HIS A 135 12.29 6.44 -15.13
C HIS A 135 13.25 7.16 -16.10
N SER A 136 13.00 7.03 -17.41
CA SER A 136 13.83 7.61 -18.47
C SER A 136 13.40 9.02 -18.90
N ARG A 137 12.35 9.60 -18.29
CA ARG A 137 11.88 10.94 -18.65
C ARG A 137 12.94 12.01 -18.42
N THR A 138 13.06 12.89 -19.41
CA THR A 138 13.90 14.09 -19.34
C THR A 138 13.08 15.36 -19.43
N ASP A 139 13.60 16.44 -18.89
CA ASP A 139 13.07 17.79 -19.16
C ASP A 139 13.46 18.29 -20.56
N SER A 140 13.06 19.52 -20.89
CA SER A 140 13.39 20.18 -22.15
C SER A 140 14.88 20.43 -22.36
N SER A 141 15.70 20.35 -21.31
CA SER A 141 17.16 20.47 -21.38
C SER A 141 17.86 19.12 -21.57
N GLY A 142 17.12 18.00 -21.57
CA GLY A 142 17.66 16.65 -21.65
C GLY A 142 18.13 16.07 -20.31
N LYS A 143 17.90 16.78 -19.19
CA LYS A 143 18.23 16.28 -17.85
C LYS A 143 17.17 15.29 -17.38
N GLN A 144 17.59 14.16 -16.81
CA GLN A 144 16.67 13.18 -16.23
C GLN A 144 15.86 13.79 -15.08
N LEU A 145 14.54 13.54 -15.11
CA LEU A 145 13.60 14.02 -14.10
C LEU A 145 13.69 13.22 -12.78
N GLY A 146 14.33 12.05 -12.80
CA GLY A 146 14.49 11.21 -11.61
C GLY A 146 13.16 10.69 -11.05
N ILE A 147 12.17 10.49 -11.92
CA ILE A 147 10.84 9.99 -11.53
C ILE A 147 11.00 8.52 -11.12
N VAL A 148 10.55 8.20 -9.91
CA VAL A 148 10.48 6.85 -9.36
C VAL A 148 9.10 6.69 -8.74
N HIS A 149 8.42 5.57 -8.99
CA HIS A 149 7.05 5.36 -8.55
C HIS A 149 6.96 5.14 -7.02
N ARG A 150 7.85 4.31 -6.45
CA ARG A 150 8.03 4.02 -5.01
C ARG A 150 6.85 3.35 -4.29
N ASP A 151 5.70 3.23 -4.94
CA ASP A 151 4.47 2.64 -4.40
C ASP A 151 3.86 1.58 -5.33
N ILE A 152 4.69 0.77 -6.00
CA ILE A 152 4.19 -0.32 -6.85
C ILE A 152 3.58 -1.42 -5.97
N SER A 153 2.31 -1.72 -6.20
CA SER A 153 1.56 -2.81 -5.58
C SER A 153 0.40 -3.23 -6.50
N PRO A 154 -0.25 -4.39 -6.27
CA PRO A 154 -1.38 -4.83 -7.08
C PRO A 154 -2.59 -3.88 -7.05
N ASP A 155 -2.73 -3.06 -6.01
CA ASP A 155 -3.79 -2.04 -5.94
C ASP A 155 -3.55 -0.88 -6.93
N ASN A 156 -2.28 -0.63 -7.28
CA ASN A 156 -1.84 0.46 -8.16
C ASN A 156 -1.57 -0.01 -9.61
N VAL A 157 -2.03 -1.22 -9.95
CA VAL A 157 -1.97 -1.77 -11.32
C VAL A 157 -3.37 -2.16 -11.74
N LEU A 158 -3.89 -1.53 -12.78
CA LEU A 158 -5.20 -1.82 -13.35
C LEU A 158 -5.04 -2.71 -14.59
N VAL A 159 -5.94 -3.69 -14.72
CA VAL A 159 -6.04 -4.54 -15.91
C VAL A 159 -7.40 -4.34 -16.55
N SER A 160 -7.43 -3.91 -17.81
CA SER A 160 -8.67 -3.65 -18.54
C SER A 160 -9.31 -4.93 -19.08
N TYR A 161 -10.61 -4.87 -19.37
CA TYR A 161 -11.34 -5.95 -20.05
C TYR A 161 -10.90 -6.17 -21.52
N GLU A 162 -10.04 -5.29 -22.02
CA GLU A 162 -9.39 -5.34 -23.33
C GLU A 162 -7.93 -5.84 -23.24
N GLY A 163 -7.45 -6.18 -22.04
CA GLY A 163 -6.13 -6.75 -21.83
C GLY A 163 -5.00 -5.73 -21.75
N GLN A 164 -5.32 -4.45 -21.52
CA GLN A 164 -4.32 -3.43 -21.24
C GLN A 164 -3.92 -3.48 -19.76
N VAL A 165 -2.65 -3.20 -19.48
CA VAL A 165 -2.11 -3.09 -18.11
C VAL A 165 -1.65 -1.67 -17.90
N LYS A 166 -2.19 -0.99 -16.88
CA LYS A 166 -1.94 0.42 -16.61
C LYS A 166 -1.53 0.64 -15.16
N ILE A 167 -0.43 1.35 -14.96
CA ILE A 167 0.03 1.81 -13.65
C ILE A 167 -0.71 3.10 -13.30
N VAL A 168 -1.18 3.19 -12.06
CA VAL A 168 -1.85 4.37 -11.49
C VAL A 168 -1.14 4.86 -10.24
N ASP A 169 -1.43 6.09 -9.80
CA ASP A 169 -1.01 6.64 -8.51
C ASP A 169 0.50 6.58 -8.25
N PHE A 170 1.25 7.38 -8.99
CA PHE A 170 2.70 7.55 -8.78
C PHE A 170 2.96 8.12 -7.38
N GLY A 171 3.37 7.25 -6.45
CA GLY A 171 3.59 7.54 -5.03
C GLY A 171 4.75 8.48 -4.69
N ILE A 172 5.07 9.41 -5.58
CA ILE A 172 6.15 10.40 -5.49
C ILE A 172 6.02 11.25 -4.21
N ALA A 173 4.78 11.52 -3.83
CA ALA A 173 4.33 12.14 -2.60
C ALA A 173 4.84 11.49 -1.29
N LYS A 174 4.84 10.15 -1.22
CA LYS A 174 5.18 9.39 -0.01
C LYS A 174 6.66 9.46 0.36
N ALA A 175 7.52 9.71 -0.62
CA ALA A 175 8.96 9.78 -0.42
C ALA A 175 9.44 10.97 0.39
N GLN A 176 8.76 12.10 0.31
CA GLN A 176 9.11 13.28 1.11
C GLN A 176 8.68 13.10 2.58
N LEU A 177 7.53 12.45 2.81
CA LEU A 177 7.02 12.15 4.16
C LEU A 177 7.84 11.06 4.87
N LEU A 178 8.34 10.05 4.14
CA LEU A 178 9.20 8.99 4.69
C LEU A 178 10.56 9.51 5.21
N ARG A 179 11.04 10.66 4.71
CA ARG A 179 12.31 11.28 5.16
C ARG A 179 12.18 12.10 6.45
N GLY A 180 10.97 12.34 6.97
CA GLY A 180 10.74 13.27 8.08
C GLY A 180 9.83 12.79 9.22
N PHE A 181 9.03 11.73 9.02
CA PHE A 181 8.16 11.21 10.06
C PHE A 181 8.65 9.86 10.60
N LYS A 182 8.86 9.81 11.93
CA LYS A 182 8.69 8.56 12.67
C LYS A 182 7.32 8.03 12.31
N THR A 183 7.25 6.86 11.67
CA THR A 183 6.02 6.19 11.23
C THR A 183 4.96 6.28 12.32
N ALA A 184 3.99 7.17 12.15
CA ALA A 184 2.78 7.19 12.98
C ALA A 184 2.09 5.83 12.80
N PRO A 185 1.76 5.09 13.88
CA PRO A 185 1.10 3.80 13.78
C PRO A 185 -0.29 3.98 13.14
N GLY A 186 -0.49 3.51 11.91
CA GLY A 186 -1.82 3.43 11.30
C GLY A 186 -1.94 3.73 9.81
N VAL A 187 -0.97 4.38 9.16
CA VAL A 187 -1.16 4.90 7.79
C VAL A 187 -0.78 3.92 6.68
N VAL A 188 0.13 2.97 6.92
CA VAL A 188 0.60 2.02 5.89
C VAL A 188 0.01 0.63 6.10
N LYS A 189 -1.31 0.49 5.92
CA LYS A 189 -1.94 -0.83 5.97
C LYS A 189 -1.58 -1.64 4.72
N GLY A 190 -0.57 -2.50 4.82
CA GLY A 190 -0.25 -3.55 3.84
C GLY A 190 0.75 -3.17 2.74
N LYS A 191 0.96 -1.89 2.41
CA LYS A 191 1.89 -1.52 1.30
C LYS A 191 3.37 -1.77 1.59
N TYR A 192 3.76 -1.87 2.86
CA TYR A 192 5.14 -2.22 3.24
C TYR A 192 5.58 -3.60 2.75
N LEU A 193 4.64 -4.48 2.39
CA LEU A 193 4.91 -5.82 1.84
C LEU A 193 5.67 -5.76 0.49
N PHE A 194 5.63 -4.62 -0.20
CA PHE A 194 6.26 -4.40 -1.50
C PHE A 194 7.51 -3.51 -1.42
N PHE A 195 7.92 -3.09 -0.22
CA PHE A 195 9.11 -2.26 -0.05
C PHE A 195 10.36 -3.02 -0.47
N SER A 196 11.29 -2.29 -1.08
CA SER A 196 12.66 -2.76 -1.26
C SER A 196 13.42 -2.78 0.08
N PRO A 197 14.50 -3.57 0.21
CA PRO A 197 15.35 -3.57 1.40
C PRO A 197 15.88 -2.19 1.77
N GLU A 198 16.24 -1.36 0.79
CA GLU A 198 16.66 0.03 1.00
C GLU A 198 15.50 0.93 1.49
N GLN A 199 14.27 0.75 0.97
CA GLN A 199 13.09 1.45 1.50
C GLN A 199 12.79 1.05 2.95
N ALA A 200 12.87 -0.24 3.26
CA ALA A 200 12.65 -0.77 4.61
C ALA A 200 13.70 -0.27 5.62
N ARG A 201 14.93 -0.01 5.17
CA ARG A 201 16.02 0.58 5.96
C ARG A 201 15.97 2.12 6.02
N GLY A 202 15.10 2.76 5.24
CA GLY A 202 15.02 4.23 5.17
C GLY A 202 16.20 4.87 4.41
N GLU A 203 16.84 4.12 3.52
CA GLU A 203 17.96 4.58 2.70
C GLU A 203 17.48 5.33 1.45
N ASP A 204 18.43 5.94 0.74
CA ASP A 204 18.16 6.56 -0.55
C ASP A 204 17.78 5.50 -1.59
N VAL A 205 16.77 5.84 -2.41
CA VAL A 205 16.18 4.93 -3.40
C VAL A 205 16.32 5.50 -4.80
N ASP A 206 16.52 4.61 -5.77
CA ASP A 206 16.48 4.91 -7.20
C ASP A 206 15.44 4.03 -7.92
N ALA A 207 15.43 4.09 -9.25
CA ALA A 207 14.51 3.33 -10.12
C ALA A 207 14.50 1.82 -9.85
N ARG A 208 15.57 1.24 -9.30
CA ARG A 208 15.68 -0.20 -8.98
C ARG A 208 14.80 -0.62 -7.81
N THR A 209 14.26 0.34 -7.05
CA THR A 209 13.22 0.08 -6.05
C THR A 209 11.92 -0.41 -6.71
N ASP A 210 11.58 0.12 -7.89
CA ASP A 210 10.37 -0.28 -8.62
C ASP A 210 10.57 -1.63 -9.33
N VAL A 211 11.82 -1.96 -9.70
CA VAL A 211 12.20 -3.30 -10.18
C VAL A 211 11.95 -4.34 -9.11
N TRP A 212 12.41 -4.09 -7.88
CA TRP A 212 12.14 -4.96 -6.73
C TRP A 212 10.64 -5.12 -6.51
N ALA A 213 9.90 -4.02 -6.40
CA ALA A 213 8.47 -4.06 -6.14
C ALA A 213 7.69 -4.80 -7.25
N THR A 214 8.08 -4.62 -8.51
CA THR A 214 7.53 -5.40 -9.64
C THR A 214 7.88 -6.88 -9.51
N GLY A 215 9.08 -7.23 -9.05
CA GLY A 215 9.47 -8.59 -8.71
C GLY A 215 8.60 -9.20 -7.62
N VAL A 216 8.25 -8.44 -6.57
CA VAL A 216 7.37 -8.89 -5.49
C VAL A 216 5.94 -9.10 -6.01
N VAL A 217 5.43 -8.19 -6.85
CA VAL A 217 4.13 -8.36 -7.52
C VAL A 217 4.14 -9.63 -8.36
N LEU A 218 5.14 -9.83 -9.23
CA LEU A 218 5.26 -11.04 -10.06
C LEU A 218 5.35 -12.31 -9.21
N TYR A 219 6.10 -12.28 -8.10
CA TYR A 219 6.15 -13.37 -7.13
C TYR A 219 4.75 -13.71 -6.61
N GLU A 220 3.98 -12.71 -6.17
CA GLU A 220 2.63 -12.91 -5.66
C GLU A 220 1.69 -13.46 -6.74
N LEU A 221 1.77 -12.96 -7.96
CA LEU A 221 0.96 -13.46 -9.09
C LEU A 221 1.27 -14.93 -9.40
N LEU A 222 2.55 -15.32 -9.33
CA LEU A 222 2.98 -16.70 -9.57
C LEU A 222 2.66 -17.60 -8.36
N CYS A 223 2.81 -17.15 -7.13
CA CYS A 223 2.65 -18.03 -5.97
C CYS A 223 1.23 -17.99 -5.38
N GLY A 224 0.38 -17.03 -5.79
CA GLY A 224 -0.92 -16.77 -5.16
C GLY A 224 -0.82 -16.18 -3.75
N ARG A 225 0.41 -15.88 -3.29
CA ARG A 225 0.73 -15.34 -1.98
C ARG A 225 2.05 -14.59 -2.03
N LEU A 226 2.23 -13.66 -1.11
CA LEU A 226 3.45 -12.87 -0.96
C LEU A 226 4.64 -13.74 -0.50
N PRO A 227 5.89 -13.30 -0.80
CA PRO A 227 7.09 -14.04 -0.41
C PRO A 227 7.29 -14.11 1.12
N VAL A 228 6.82 -13.11 1.85
CA VAL A 228 6.92 -13.02 3.30
C VAL A 228 5.55 -12.68 3.90
N ASP A 229 5.22 -13.35 4.99
CA ASP A 229 4.04 -13.08 5.80
C ASP A 229 4.38 -12.93 7.29
N GLY A 230 3.41 -12.47 8.07
CA GLY A 230 3.54 -12.30 9.51
C GLY A 230 3.21 -10.88 10.00
N PRO A 231 3.48 -10.61 11.29
CA PRO A 231 3.30 -9.28 11.86
C PRO A 231 4.15 -8.23 11.12
N PRO A 232 3.68 -6.97 10.99
CA PRO A 232 4.36 -5.93 10.21
C PRO A 232 5.85 -5.76 10.55
N HIS A 233 6.22 -5.83 11.83
CA HIS A 233 7.62 -5.67 12.27
C HIS A 233 8.51 -6.83 11.81
N VAL A 234 7.99 -8.08 11.82
CA VAL A 234 8.74 -9.27 11.36
C VAL A 234 8.94 -9.20 9.86
N VAL A 235 7.88 -8.87 9.13
CA VAL A 235 7.93 -8.73 7.67
C VAL A 235 8.91 -7.63 7.28
N MET A 236 8.83 -6.45 7.90
CA MET A 236 9.73 -5.34 7.60
C MET A 236 11.20 -5.72 7.87
N MET A 237 11.47 -6.45 8.95
CA MET A 237 12.82 -6.96 9.25
C MET A 237 13.32 -7.93 8.17
N LYS A 238 12.48 -8.91 7.75
CA LYS A 238 12.84 -9.85 6.68
C LYS A 238 13.10 -9.13 5.35
N ILE A 239 12.26 -8.16 5.00
CA ILE A 239 12.44 -7.33 3.79
C ILE A 239 13.74 -6.52 3.89
N ALA A 240 14.01 -5.88 5.03
CA ALA A 240 15.23 -5.12 5.25
C ALA A 240 16.51 -5.96 5.10
N HIS A 241 16.48 -7.24 5.51
CA HIS A 241 17.57 -8.19 5.31
C HIS A 241 17.56 -8.89 3.94
N GLY A 242 16.51 -8.68 3.12
CA GLY A 242 16.36 -9.35 1.84
C GLY A 242 16.11 -10.85 1.94
N GLU A 243 15.51 -11.31 3.04
CA GLU A 243 15.17 -12.71 3.29
C GLU A 243 13.93 -13.13 2.49
N ILE A 244 14.11 -13.30 1.18
CA ILE A 244 13.06 -13.73 0.25
C ILE A 244 13.24 -15.21 -0.10
N PRO A 245 12.26 -16.09 0.18
CA PRO A 245 12.36 -17.49 -0.21
C PRO A 245 12.30 -17.65 -1.73
N PRO A 246 13.10 -18.55 -2.33
CA PRO A 246 13.03 -18.81 -3.77
C PRO A 246 11.66 -19.36 -4.16
N LEU A 247 11.18 -19.01 -5.36
CA LEU A 247 9.84 -19.37 -5.80
C LEU A 247 9.68 -20.90 -5.91
N SER A 248 10.76 -21.60 -6.24
CA SER A 248 10.80 -23.07 -6.33
C SER A 248 10.46 -23.78 -5.02
N GLN A 249 10.60 -23.13 -3.85
CA GLN A 249 10.13 -23.70 -2.57
C GLN A 249 8.60 -23.68 -2.43
N LEU A 250 7.91 -22.71 -3.07
CA LEU A 250 6.45 -22.57 -2.97
C LEU A 250 5.73 -23.14 -4.19
N ARG A 251 6.37 -23.09 -5.36
CA ARG A 251 5.82 -23.54 -6.63
C ARG A 251 6.92 -24.32 -7.40
N PRO A 252 7.17 -25.60 -7.03
CA PRO A 252 8.23 -26.42 -7.62
C PRO A 252 8.06 -26.69 -9.12
N ASP A 253 6.86 -26.51 -9.67
CA ASP A 253 6.54 -26.63 -11.10
C ASP A 253 7.01 -25.42 -11.94
N LEU A 254 7.54 -24.35 -11.32
CA LEU A 254 8.06 -23.21 -12.07
C LEU A 254 9.28 -23.57 -12.92
N PRO A 255 9.33 -23.11 -14.19
CA PRO A 255 10.54 -23.18 -14.97
C PRO A 255 11.69 -22.44 -14.29
N GLU A 256 12.84 -23.11 -14.16
CA GLU A 256 14.02 -22.57 -13.47
C GLU A 256 14.50 -21.24 -14.08
N ALA A 257 14.35 -21.08 -15.40
CA ALA A 257 14.66 -19.81 -16.06
C ALA A 257 13.85 -18.63 -15.50
N LEU A 258 12.55 -18.83 -15.25
CA LEU A 258 11.69 -17.78 -14.66
C LEU A 258 12.04 -17.55 -13.19
N ASN A 259 12.31 -18.61 -12.42
CA ASN A 259 12.75 -18.49 -11.03
C ASN A 259 14.00 -17.60 -10.92
N ARG A 260 15.01 -17.81 -11.77
CA ARG A 260 16.22 -16.96 -11.81
C ARG A 260 15.93 -15.51 -12.16
N ILE A 261 15.07 -15.27 -13.15
CA ILE A 261 14.68 -13.91 -13.55
C ILE A 261 14.03 -13.17 -12.37
N VAL A 262 13.08 -13.81 -11.67
CA VAL A 262 12.40 -13.18 -10.52
C VAL A 262 13.36 -12.96 -9.36
N LEU A 263 14.24 -13.91 -9.03
CA LEU A 263 15.20 -13.77 -7.94
C LEU A 263 16.27 -12.71 -8.21
N GLN A 264 16.64 -12.49 -9.48
CA GLN A 264 17.51 -11.37 -9.83
C GLN A 264 16.82 -10.03 -9.55
N ALA A 265 15.54 -9.87 -9.89
CA ALA A 265 14.79 -8.65 -9.55
C ALA A 265 14.65 -8.46 -8.02
N LEU A 266 14.61 -9.55 -7.27
CA LEU A 266 14.52 -9.61 -5.81
C LEU A 266 15.89 -9.75 -5.11
N SER A 267 16.99 -9.37 -5.77
CA SER A 267 18.31 -9.39 -5.13
C SER A 267 18.40 -8.30 -4.06
N PRO A 268 18.83 -8.59 -2.81
CA PRO A 268 18.82 -7.59 -1.74
C PRO A 268 19.69 -6.37 -2.06
N ASP A 269 20.85 -6.62 -2.66
CA ASP A 269 21.76 -5.60 -3.17
C ASP A 269 21.23 -5.01 -4.51
N PRO A 270 20.91 -3.70 -4.57
CA PRO A 270 20.46 -3.05 -5.79
C PRO A 270 21.46 -3.15 -6.96
N ALA A 271 22.76 -3.34 -6.71
CA ALA A 271 23.75 -3.50 -7.76
C ALA A 271 23.66 -4.86 -8.49
N GLN A 272 23.06 -5.87 -7.85
CA GLN A 272 22.87 -7.21 -8.41
C GLN A 272 21.51 -7.38 -9.11
N ARG A 273 20.60 -6.42 -8.92
CA ARG A 273 19.31 -6.38 -9.63
C ARG A 273 19.49 -6.01 -11.10
N PHE A 274 18.41 -6.15 -11.87
CA PHE A 274 18.34 -5.51 -13.19
C PHE A 274 18.58 -4.01 -13.06
N ALA A 275 19.51 -3.49 -13.86
CA ALA A 275 19.88 -2.07 -13.83
C ALA A 275 18.71 -1.14 -14.20
N THR A 276 17.75 -1.63 -14.99
CA THR A 276 16.57 -0.87 -15.41
C THR A 276 15.33 -1.76 -15.48
N SER A 277 14.15 -1.14 -15.37
CA SER A 277 12.87 -1.81 -15.64
C SER A 277 12.82 -2.38 -17.06
N HIS A 278 13.48 -1.75 -18.04
CA HIS A 278 13.58 -2.28 -19.40
C HIS A 278 14.31 -3.62 -19.44
N ALA A 279 15.48 -3.74 -18.80
CA ALA A 279 16.23 -4.99 -18.77
C ALA A 279 15.46 -6.13 -18.10
N PHE A 280 14.71 -5.82 -17.03
CA PHE A 280 13.84 -6.81 -16.40
C PHE A 280 12.68 -7.23 -17.32
N GLY A 281 12.01 -6.26 -17.94
CA GLY A 281 10.95 -6.50 -18.91
C GLY A 281 11.40 -7.30 -20.13
N ASP A 282 12.62 -7.07 -20.62
CA ASP A 282 13.21 -7.79 -21.76
C ASP A 282 13.50 -9.25 -21.41
N ALA A 283 14.04 -9.53 -20.22
CA ALA A 283 14.22 -10.89 -19.73
C ALA A 283 12.87 -11.65 -19.62
N LEU A 284 11.83 -10.98 -19.12
CA LEU A 284 10.47 -11.53 -19.06
C LEU A 284 9.88 -11.76 -20.46
N ALA A 285 10.09 -10.84 -21.39
CA ALA A 285 9.64 -10.96 -22.78
C ALA A 285 10.30 -12.16 -23.47
N GLY A 286 11.62 -12.30 -23.33
CA GLY A 286 12.37 -13.44 -23.86
C GLY A 286 11.85 -14.77 -23.31
N PHE A 287 11.56 -14.83 -22.00
CA PHE A 287 10.92 -16.00 -21.40
C PHE A 287 9.52 -16.26 -21.97
N LEU A 288 8.67 -15.24 -22.06
CA LEU A 288 7.29 -15.37 -22.53
C LEU A 288 7.22 -15.86 -23.97
N TYR A 289 8.00 -15.26 -24.88
CA TYR A 289 7.98 -15.62 -26.29
C TYR A 289 8.59 -17.01 -26.57
N ALA A 290 9.59 -17.43 -25.80
CA ALA A 290 10.18 -18.76 -25.94
C ALA A 290 9.23 -19.88 -25.48
N ASN A 291 8.41 -19.64 -24.43
CA ASN A 291 7.59 -20.68 -23.81
C ASN A 291 6.10 -20.59 -24.17
N HIS A 292 5.61 -19.41 -24.53
CA HIS A 292 4.20 -19.12 -24.83
C HIS A 292 4.05 -18.19 -26.05
N PRO A 293 4.51 -18.58 -27.24
CA PRO A 293 4.60 -17.71 -28.42
C PRO A 293 3.25 -17.20 -28.96
N ARG A 294 2.13 -17.81 -28.55
CA ARG A 294 0.78 -17.39 -28.93
C ARG A 294 0.11 -16.45 -27.92
N PHE A 295 0.74 -16.22 -26.77
CA PHE A 295 0.15 -15.37 -25.74
C PHE A 295 0.15 -13.90 -26.16
N SER A 296 -0.96 -13.21 -25.89
CA SER A 296 -1.11 -11.79 -26.23
C SER A 296 -1.99 -11.07 -25.21
N SER A 297 -2.12 -9.75 -25.34
CA SER A 297 -3.07 -8.96 -24.55
C SER A 297 -4.51 -9.49 -24.66
N LEU A 298 -4.89 -10.07 -25.80
CA LEU A 298 -6.21 -10.67 -25.97
C LEU A 298 -6.42 -11.89 -25.06
N SER A 299 -5.39 -12.70 -24.82
CA SER A 299 -5.44 -13.80 -23.86
C SER A 299 -5.71 -13.29 -22.44
N LEU A 300 -5.10 -12.16 -22.06
CA LEU A 300 -5.39 -11.49 -20.79
C LEU A 300 -6.83 -10.96 -20.76
N ALA A 301 -7.29 -10.33 -21.84
CA ALA A 301 -8.67 -9.82 -21.97
C ALA A 301 -9.70 -10.94 -21.77
N HIS A 302 -9.50 -12.09 -22.42
CA HIS A 302 -10.36 -13.27 -22.28
C HIS A 302 -10.39 -13.78 -20.84
N LEU A 303 -9.24 -13.82 -20.16
CA LEU A 303 -9.21 -14.20 -18.74
C LEU A 303 -10.09 -13.27 -17.90
N LEU A 304 -9.97 -11.95 -18.08
CA LEU A 304 -10.78 -10.98 -17.33
C LEU A 304 -12.27 -11.15 -17.60
N ARG A 305 -12.66 -11.34 -18.86
CA ARG A 305 -14.06 -11.59 -19.25
C ARG A 305 -14.63 -12.84 -18.57
N VAL A 306 -13.84 -13.91 -18.46
CA VAL A 306 -14.26 -15.11 -17.72
C VAL A 306 -14.36 -14.83 -16.22
N LEU A 307 -13.33 -14.23 -15.62
CA LEU A 307 -13.26 -14.00 -14.17
C LEU A 307 -14.36 -13.06 -13.67
N PHE A 308 -14.76 -12.09 -14.48
CA PHE A 308 -15.73 -11.04 -14.14
C PHE A 308 -17.02 -11.12 -14.98
N ARG A 309 -17.33 -12.28 -15.57
CA ARG A 309 -18.53 -12.47 -16.40
C ARG A 309 -19.81 -12.01 -15.70
N GLY A 310 -19.97 -12.34 -14.41
CA GLY A 310 -21.14 -11.94 -13.63
C GLY A 310 -21.25 -10.43 -13.46
N ASP A 311 -20.13 -9.75 -13.21
CA ASP A 311 -20.11 -8.28 -13.09
C ASP A 311 -20.49 -7.62 -14.43
N LEU A 312 -19.89 -8.10 -15.53
CA LEU A 312 -20.17 -7.59 -16.89
C LEU A 312 -21.64 -7.79 -17.29
N LEU A 313 -22.23 -8.96 -17.01
CA LEU A 313 -23.65 -9.23 -17.31
C LEU A 313 -24.59 -8.32 -16.52
N ASN A 314 -24.27 -8.03 -15.25
CA ASN A 314 -25.04 -7.08 -14.43
C ASN A 314 -24.97 -5.65 -14.99
N GLU A 315 -23.88 -5.30 -15.68
CA GLU A 315 -23.70 -4.04 -16.40
C GLU A 315 -24.33 -4.06 -17.81
N GLY A 316 -25.01 -5.15 -18.20
CA GLY A 316 -25.59 -5.32 -19.54
C GLY A 316 -24.56 -5.56 -20.64
N ARG A 317 -23.34 -5.96 -20.30
CA ARG A 317 -22.23 -6.21 -21.22
C ARG A 317 -21.99 -7.69 -21.38
N GLU A 318 -22.11 -8.20 -22.60
CA GLU A 318 -21.69 -9.56 -22.94
C GLU A 318 -20.46 -9.49 -23.86
N LEU A 319 -19.30 -9.84 -23.31
CA LEU A 319 -18.05 -9.88 -24.05
C LEU A 319 -17.71 -11.32 -24.40
N ALA A 320 -17.57 -11.60 -25.69
CA ALA A 320 -17.27 -12.94 -26.19
C ALA A 320 -15.91 -13.45 -25.68
N VAL A 321 -15.88 -14.75 -25.39
CA VAL A 321 -14.67 -15.52 -25.07
C VAL A 321 -14.64 -16.73 -25.99
N PRO A 322 -13.61 -16.90 -26.82
CA PRO A 322 -13.44 -18.05 -27.70
C PRO A 322 -13.36 -19.39 -26.93
N ASP A 323 -13.90 -20.45 -27.53
CA ASP A 323 -13.92 -21.80 -26.93
C ASP A 323 -12.52 -22.39 -26.72
N ASP A 324 -11.58 -22.11 -27.62
CA ASP A 324 -10.18 -22.53 -27.51
C ASP A 324 -9.51 -21.97 -26.25
N PHE A 325 -9.81 -20.72 -25.88
CA PHE A 325 -9.35 -20.13 -24.63
C PHE A 325 -9.99 -20.79 -23.40
N LEU A 326 -11.26 -21.21 -23.48
CA LEU A 326 -11.91 -21.92 -22.37
C LEU A 326 -11.26 -23.29 -22.12
N GLU A 327 -10.84 -23.99 -23.17
CA GLU A 327 -10.05 -25.23 -23.04
C GLU A 327 -8.66 -24.96 -22.44
N GLU A 328 -7.97 -23.91 -22.88
CA GLU A 328 -6.68 -23.49 -22.29
C GLU A 328 -6.81 -23.17 -20.79
N LEU A 329 -7.88 -22.47 -20.40
CA LEU A 329 -8.17 -22.15 -19.01
C LEU A 329 -8.44 -23.39 -18.16
N LYS A 330 -9.09 -24.44 -18.71
CA LYS A 330 -9.29 -25.72 -18.01
C LYS A 330 -7.94 -26.39 -17.72
N ALA A 331 -7.00 -26.36 -18.66
CA ALA A 331 -5.66 -26.89 -18.45
C ALA A 331 -4.89 -26.14 -17.34
N TRP A 332 -5.10 -24.82 -17.21
CA TRP A 332 -4.50 -24.04 -16.11
C TRP A 332 -5.10 -24.33 -14.73
N ARG A 333 -6.37 -24.74 -14.66
CA ARG A 333 -7.03 -25.09 -13.38
C ARG A 333 -6.60 -26.45 -12.84
N ASN A 334 -6.36 -27.40 -13.75
CA ASN A 334 -5.90 -28.75 -13.42
C ASN A 334 -4.58 -29.02 -14.13
N PRO A 335 -3.45 -28.47 -13.63
CA PRO A 335 -2.15 -28.83 -14.18
C PRO A 335 -1.95 -30.34 -13.96
N ALA A 336 -1.81 -31.09 -15.05
CA ALA A 336 -1.56 -32.53 -14.99
C ALA A 336 -0.28 -32.80 -14.17
N THR A 337 -0.30 -33.83 -13.34
CA THR A 337 0.89 -34.32 -12.60
C THR A 337 2.01 -34.63 -13.62
N PRO A 338 3.30 -34.44 -13.30
CA PRO A 338 4.40 -34.61 -14.27
C PRO A 338 4.45 -35.96 -15.00
N ASP A 339 3.83 -37.01 -14.46
CA ASP A 339 3.66 -38.33 -15.11
C ASP A 339 2.62 -38.35 -16.25
N GLN A 340 1.91 -37.25 -16.48
CA GLN A 340 0.90 -37.09 -17.54
C GLN A 340 1.21 -35.88 -18.42
N ILE A 341 2.48 -35.65 -18.75
CA ILE A 341 2.82 -34.83 -19.91
C ILE A 341 2.59 -35.72 -21.13
N PRO A 342 1.50 -35.58 -21.91
CA PRO A 342 1.50 -36.13 -23.26
C PRO A 342 2.69 -35.50 -23.97
N THR A 343 3.62 -36.34 -24.41
CA THR A 343 4.69 -35.95 -25.32
C THR A 343 4.04 -35.09 -26.40
N VAL A 344 4.44 -33.81 -26.47
CA VAL A 344 4.02 -32.91 -27.55
C VAL A 344 4.14 -33.72 -28.84
N PRO A 345 3.08 -33.88 -29.64
CA PRO A 345 3.25 -34.50 -30.93
C PRO A 345 4.25 -33.62 -31.66
N HIS A 346 5.46 -34.13 -31.90
CA HIS A 346 6.34 -33.60 -32.92
C HIS A 346 5.45 -33.28 -34.11
N LEU A 347 5.46 -32.01 -34.53
CA LEU A 347 4.81 -31.53 -35.73
C LEU A 347 4.81 -32.64 -36.78
N ARG A 348 3.67 -33.30 -36.97
CA ARG A 348 3.45 -34.07 -38.17
C ARG A 348 3.51 -33.02 -39.26
N ALA A 349 4.62 -33.04 -40.00
CA ALA A 349 4.80 -32.26 -41.20
C ALA A 349 3.49 -32.31 -41.98
N ILE A 350 2.90 -31.14 -42.20
CA ILE A 350 1.81 -30.98 -43.14
C ILE A 350 2.37 -31.52 -44.45
N LYS A 351 1.90 -32.71 -44.87
CA LYS A 351 2.15 -33.21 -46.22
C LYS A 351 1.48 -32.23 -47.16
N THR A 352 2.27 -31.31 -47.70
CA THR A 352 1.88 -30.53 -48.87
C THR A 352 1.56 -31.52 -50.01
N PRO A 353 0.45 -31.35 -50.75
CA PRO A 353 0.24 -32.10 -51.97
C PRO A 353 1.37 -31.76 -52.96
N ARG A 354 2.00 -32.82 -53.44
CA ARG A 354 3.07 -32.82 -54.43
C ARG A 354 2.62 -32.06 -55.69
N PRO A 355 3.29 -30.99 -56.15
CA PRO A 355 3.07 -30.48 -57.50
C PRO A 355 3.74 -31.43 -58.50
N SER A 356 2.95 -31.90 -59.47
CA SER A 356 3.45 -32.60 -60.66
C SER A 356 4.13 -31.61 -61.61
N PRO A 357 5.16 -32.00 -62.38
CA PRO A 357 6.09 -31.07 -63.00
C PRO A 357 5.55 -30.50 -64.32
N ALA A 358 5.81 -29.22 -64.56
CA ALA A 358 5.76 -28.59 -65.88
C ALA A 358 7.20 -28.21 -66.31
N PRO A 359 7.50 -28.18 -67.62
CA PRO A 359 8.82 -28.46 -68.13
C PRO A 359 9.80 -27.28 -68.06
N VAL A 360 11.06 -27.65 -67.97
CA VAL A 360 12.26 -26.81 -67.96
C VAL A 360 12.45 -26.15 -69.33
N ILE A 361 12.50 -24.82 -69.36
CA ILE A 361 13.11 -24.07 -70.46
C ILE A 361 14.51 -23.65 -70.01
N ILE A 362 15.49 -24.20 -70.70
CA ILE A 362 16.92 -23.93 -70.56
C ILE A 362 17.21 -22.57 -71.18
N THR A 363 17.92 -21.69 -70.48
CA THR A 363 18.84 -20.75 -71.14
C THR A 363 20.13 -20.59 -70.32
N ARG A 364 21.20 -20.50 -71.10
CA ARG A 364 22.62 -20.71 -70.81
C ARG A 364 23.28 -19.39 -70.41
N GLU A 365 24.42 -19.53 -69.73
CA GLU A 365 25.48 -18.54 -69.52
C GLU A 365 25.78 -17.64 -70.73
N SER A 366 26.13 -16.37 -70.45
CA SER A 366 27.48 -15.86 -70.68
C SER A 366 27.64 -14.43 -70.13
N GLN A 367 28.78 -14.18 -69.46
CA GLN A 367 29.40 -12.87 -69.24
C GLN A 367 29.65 -12.20 -70.62
N GLU A 368 29.83 -10.89 -70.82
CA GLU A 368 30.72 -9.90 -70.20
C GLU A 368 30.50 -8.60 -71.02
N GLU A 369 30.48 -7.39 -70.44
CA GLU A 369 31.14 -6.18 -70.99
C GLU A 369 30.85 -4.90 -70.19
N GLU A 370 31.82 -3.99 -70.27
CA GLU A 370 32.14 -2.84 -69.43
C GLU A 370 31.36 -1.54 -69.72
N VAL A 371 31.57 -0.59 -68.80
CA VAL A 371 30.90 0.70 -68.52
C VAL A 371 31.31 1.83 -69.49
N PRO A 372 30.51 2.91 -69.62
CA PRO A 372 31.04 4.19 -69.10
C PRO A 372 30.03 5.09 -68.34
N ASP A 373 30.64 5.95 -67.52
CA ASP A 373 30.17 6.99 -66.59
C ASP A 373 28.99 7.90 -67.01
N VAL A 374 28.33 8.51 -66.00
CA VAL A 374 28.00 9.97 -65.88
C VAL A 374 27.12 10.23 -64.62
N PRO A 375 27.22 11.42 -63.96
CA PRO A 375 26.95 11.58 -62.53
C PRO A 375 25.59 12.18 -62.12
N THR A 376 25.25 11.86 -60.87
CA THR A 376 24.49 12.56 -59.79
C THR A 376 23.56 13.74 -60.11
N ALA A 377 22.30 13.63 -59.64
CA ALA A 377 21.49 14.79 -59.26
C ALA A 377 20.59 14.48 -58.03
N GLU A 378 20.73 15.33 -57.01
CA GLU A 378 19.97 15.34 -55.76
C GLU A 378 18.51 15.78 -55.97
N VAL A 379 17.61 15.25 -55.15
CA VAL A 379 16.18 15.58 -55.11
C VAL A 379 15.93 16.68 -54.06
N ALA A 380 15.34 17.80 -54.50
CA ALA A 380 14.86 18.91 -53.66
C ALA A 380 13.34 18.80 -53.37
N PRO A 381 12.78 19.53 -52.37
CA PRO A 381 11.61 19.11 -51.59
C PRO A 381 10.25 19.69 -52.06
N VAL A 382 9.14 19.03 -51.67
CA VAL A 382 7.76 19.44 -51.97
C VAL A 382 7.13 20.25 -50.82
N ARG A 383 6.47 21.35 -51.22
CA ARG A 383 5.96 22.46 -50.42
C ARG A 383 4.48 22.30 -50.07
N ARG A 384 4.09 22.70 -48.85
CA ARG A 384 2.70 22.78 -48.35
C ARG A 384 1.89 23.89 -49.04
N SER A 385 0.62 23.57 -49.33
CA SER A 385 -0.41 24.46 -49.90
C SER A 385 -1.17 25.24 -48.81
N ARG A 386 -1.41 26.54 -49.06
CA ARG A 386 -2.42 27.39 -48.41
C ARG A 386 -3.07 28.27 -49.48
N SER A 387 -4.36 28.52 -49.34
CA SER A 387 -5.14 29.48 -50.13
C SER A 387 -6.27 30.07 -49.23
N PRO A 388 -6.98 31.14 -49.61
CA PRO A 388 -6.69 32.49 -49.09
C PRO A 388 -7.96 33.20 -48.60
N TRP A 389 -7.84 34.32 -47.90
CA TRP A 389 -8.77 35.46 -47.99
C TRP A 389 -8.04 36.72 -47.51
N VAL A 390 -8.02 37.74 -48.37
CA VAL A 390 -7.48 39.10 -48.12
C VAL A 390 -8.53 40.11 -48.61
N GLY A 391 -8.68 41.20 -47.86
CA GLY A 391 -9.42 42.41 -48.22
C GLY A 391 -9.52 43.32 -46.99
N LEU A 392 -8.48 44.07 -46.60
CA LEU A 392 -8.05 45.40 -47.11
C LEU A 392 -8.89 46.56 -46.53
N ALA A 393 -8.29 47.33 -45.61
CA ALA A 393 -8.55 48.76 -45.42
C ALA A 393 -7.38 49.40 -44.65
N VAL A 394 -7.00 50.59 -45.12
CA VAL A 394 -5.80 51.38 -44.81
C VAL A 394 -6.22 52.64 -44.05
N GLY A 395 -5.37 53.13 -43.16
CA GLY A 395 -5.10 54.59 -43.03
C GLY A 395 -5.56 55.30 -41.77
N GLY A 396 -4.63 56.07 -41.18
CA GLY A 396 -4.84 57.06 -40.10
C GLY A 396 -4.06 56.71 -38.83
N ALA A 397 -2.74 56.91 -38.72
CA ALA A 397 -2.03 58.20 -38.63
C ALA A 397 -2.57 59.16 -37.55
N ALA A 398 -1.75 59.30 -36.49
CA ALA A 398 -1.50 60.51 -35.71
C ALA A 398 -2.62 61.05 -34.79
N LEU A 399 -2.49 60.73 -33.49
CA LEU A 399 -2.62 61.67 -32.36
C LEU A 399 -1.66 61.18 -31.25
N LEU A 400 -0.50 61.82 -31.14
CA LEU A 400 -0.12 62.68 -30.00
C LEU A 400 -0.14 61.94 -28.66
N ALA A 401 1.02 61.47 -28.20
CA ALA A 401 1.94 62.28 -27.38
C ALA A 401 1.40 62.50 -25.96
N LEU A 402 1.81 61.63 -25.03
CA LEU A 402 2.10 61.98 -23.63
C LEU A 402 3.08 60.94 -23.04
N GLY A 403 4.37 61.31 -23.03
CA GLY A 403 5.46 60.80 -22.17
C GLY A 403 6.14 59.49 -22.59
N GLY A 404 7.43 59.41 -22.90
CA GLY A 404 8.52 60.37 -22.84
C GLY A 404 9.83 59.59 -23.04
N GLY A 405 10.62 59.98 -24.04
CA GLY A 405 12.00 59.55 -24.16
C GLY A 405 12.92 60.50 -23.39
N VAL A 406 14.06 59.93 -22.95
CA VAL A 406 15.32 60.64 -22.66
C VAL A 406 15.27 61.64 -21.50
N TRP A 407 15.67 61.16 -20.30
CA TRP A 407 16.31 62.01 -19.30
C TRP A 407 17.39 61.23 -18.53
N TRP A 408 18.61 61.73 -18.69
CA TRP A 408 19.62 61.92 -17.64
C TRP A 408 20.52 60.75 -17.17
N THR A 409 21.71 60.77 -17.78
CA THR A 409 23.04 60.41 -17.25
C THR A 409 23.45 61.22 -16.00
N GLN A 410 24.29 60.64 -15.12
CA GLN A 410 25.00 61.24 -13.97
C GLN A 410 24.17 61.26 -12.67
N VAL A 411 24.62 60.67 -11.55
CA VAL A 411 25.79 61.10 -10.76
C VAL A 411 26.38 59.94 -9.94
N ARG A 412 27.65 59.64 -10.24
CA ARG A 412 28.79 59.46 -9.32
C ARG A 412 28.48 59.26 -7.82
N ARG A 413 28.98 58.16 -7.24
CA ARG A 413 30.14 58.16 -6.31
C ARG A 413 30.38 56.75 -5.76
N VAL A 414 31.48 56.18 -6.23
CA VAL A 414 32.32 55.23 -5.50
C VAL A 414 33.27 56.06 -4.62
N PRO A 415 33.61 55.58 -3.42
CA PRO A 415 34.97 55.66 -2.90
C PRO A 415 35.49 54.22 -2.66
N GLU A 416 36.55 53.71 -3.30
CA GLU A 416 37.99 54.05 -3.19
C GLU A 416 38.52 53.76 -1.76
N VAL A 417 39.07 52.56 -1.45
CA VAL A 417 40.49 52.09 -1.59
C VAL A 417 41.42 52.88 -0.63
N PRO A 418 42.28 52.27 0.22
CA PRO A 418 43.46 51.57 -0.30
C PRO A 418 44.12 50.41 0.47
N ARG A 419 44.80 49.59 -0.35
CA ARG A 419 46.01 48.78 -0.10
C ARG A 419 47.10 49.57 0.64
N ALA A 420 47.86 48.88 1.50
CA ALA A 420 49.33 48.93 1.49
C ALA A 420 49.89 47.64 2.12
N GLU A 421 50.80 47.00 1.39
CA GLU A 421 51.59 45.84 1.80
C GLU A 421 52.81 46.23 2.66
N SER A 422 53.45 45.18 3.18
CA SER A 422 54.68 45.11 4.01
C SER A 422 54.40 45.29 5.52
N SER A 423 54.92 44.46 6.43
CA SER A 423 56.13 43.65 6.39
C SER A 423 56.11 42.58 7.51
N THR A 424 56.70 41.41 7.22
CA THR A 424 57.44 40.49 8.13
C THR A 424 56.77 39.80 9.36
N VAL A 425 56.53 38.47 9.24
CA VAL A 425 57.15 37.31 10.00
C VAL A 425 57.24 37.39 11.56
N PRO A 426 57.05 36.31 12.38
CA PRO A 426 56.43 34.98 12.16
C PRO A 426 55.61 34.45 13.40
N PRO A 427 55.54 33.13 13.77
CA PRO A 427 54.28 32.54 14.27
C PRO A 427 54.29 32.23 15.77
N VAL A 428 53.14 32.31 16.45
CA VAL A 428 53.03 31.79 17.83
C VAL A 428 51.70 31.06 18.05
N VAL A 429 51.87 29.81 18.46
CA VAL A 429 50.91 28.88 19.06
C VAL A 429 50.52 29.37 20.46
N ALA A 430 49.24 29.30 20.83
CA ALA A 430 48.77 29.32 22.22
C ALA A 430 47.45 28.53 22.25
N THR A 431 47.28 27.34 22.83
CA THR A 431 47.49 26.87 24.22
C THR A 431 47.04 27.88 25.27
N VAL A 432 45.87 27.64 25.86
CA VAL A 432 45.42 28.28 27.09
C VAL A 432 45.67 27.31 28.23
N SER A 433 46.52 27.72 29.17
CA SER A 433 46.84 27.03 30.43
C SER A 433 46.18 27.74 31.62
N ASP A 434 46.03 26.97 32.69
CA ASP A 434 45.53 27.29 34.04
C ASP A 434 45.99 28.62 34.67
N PRO A 435 45.33 29.03 35.77
CA PRO A 435 45.97 29.73 36.87
C PRO A 435 46.08 28.85 38.13
N ALA A 436 47.30 28.74 38.66
CA ALA A 436 47.59 28.28 40.03
C ALA A 436 47.34 29.38 41.07
N PRO A 437 47.28 29.02 42.37
CA PRO A 437 48.29 29.55 43.29
C PRO A 437 48.81 28.54 44.35
N ALA A 438 49.96 28.86 44.94
CA ALA A 438 50.54 28.28 46.18
C ALA A 438 50.55 29.38 47.30
N PRO A 439 51.03 29.19 48.55
CA PRO A 439 51.44 27.97 49.29
C PRO A 439 50.90 27.85 50.76
N VAL A 440 51.03 26.62 51.31
CA VAL A 440 51.31 26.16 52.69
C VAL A 440 50.90 27.00 53.93
N GLY A 441 50.09 26.39 54.79
CA GLY A 441 49.99 26.65 56.23
C GLY A 441 49.63 25.36 56.97
N ALA A 442 50.43 25.01 57.97
CA ALA A 442 50.42 23.74 58.69
C ALA A 442 49.40 23.68 59.85
N ASP A 443 49.08 22.43 60.19
CA ASP A 443 48.75 21.90 61.53
C ASP A 443 47.35 22.11 62.13
N ALA A 444 46.72 20.97 62.46
CA ALA A 444 46.05 20.64 63.74
C ALA A 444 44.74 19.82 63.57
N GLY A 445 44.84 18.53 63.88
CA GLY A 445 43.84 17.72 64.60
C GLY A 445 42.54 17.31 63.86
N VAL A 446 42.31 16.00 63.73
CA VAL A 446 41.25 15.24 64.45
C VAL A 446 41.39 13.74 64.10
N THR A 447 41.24 12.91 65.13
CA THR A 447 41.33 11.44 65.23
C THR A 447 40.43 10.62 64.30
N PRO A 448 40.76 9.34 64.01
CA PRO A 448 39.95 8.45 63.17
C PRO A 448 38.78 7.83 63.95
N GLU A 449 37.57 7.87 63.38
CA GLU A 449 36.38 7.15 63.85
C GLU A 449 36.35 5.73 63.24
N PRO A 450 35.95 4.67 63.99
CA PRO A 450 36.06 3.27 63.55
C PRO A 450 35.01 2.91 62.48
N PRO A 451 35.27 1.87 61.67
CA PRO A 451 34.33 1.43 60.63
C PRO A 451 33.01 0.90 61.24
N PRO A 452 31.87 1.10 60.55
CA PRO A 452 30.57 0.65 61.04
C PRO A 452 30.48 -0.88 61.13
N PRO A 453 29.69 -1.42 62.09
CA PRO A 453 29.58 -2.86 62.30
C PRO A 453 28.90 -3.57 61.11
N PRO A 454 29.19 -4.86 60.88
CA PRO A 454 28.56 -5.62 59.83
C PRO A 454 27.04 -5.73 60.05
N PRO A 455 26.24 -5.82 58.98
CA PRO A 455 24.79 -5.88 59.10
C PRO A 455 24.35 -7.12 59.89
N PRO A 456 23.22 -7.04 60.63
CA PRO A 456 22.74 -8.15 61.44
C PRO A 456 22.40 -9.36 60.57
N SER A 457 22.77 -10.54 61.07
CA SER A 457 22.40 -11.83 60.48
C SER A 457 20.89 -11.93 60.27
N PRO A 458 20.42 -12.48 59.14
CA PRO A 458 18.98 -12.59 58.87
C PRO A 458 18.28 -13.50 59.91
N PRO A 459 17.00 -13.23 60.23
CA PRO A 459 16.20 -14.04 61.13
C PRO A 459 15.97 -15.46 60.57
N PRO A 460 15.59 -16.43 61.43
CA PRO A 460 15.51 -17.84 61.04
C PRO A 460 14.47 -18.08 59.94
N ALA A 461 14.79 -19.05 59.08
CA ALA A 461 14.10 -19.43 57.86
C ALA A 461 12.57 -19.52 57.99
N ALA A 462 11.88 -18.45 57.60
CA ALA A 462 10.51 -18.50 57.08
C ALA A 462 10.59 -18.47 55.55
N LEU A 463 10.68 -19.66 54.93
CA LEU A 463 10.49 -19.95 53.51
C LEU A 463 10.77 -18.79 52.54
N ALA A 464 12.04 -18.42 52.38
CA ALA A 464 12.47 -17.69 51.19
C ALA A 464 12.05 -18.51 49.96
N TRP A 465 11.24 -17.94 49.09
CA TRP A 465 10.82 -18.59 47.85
C TRP A 465 12.05 -18.76 46.95
N SER A 466 12.64 -19.95 46.99
CA SER A 466 13.80 -20.26 46.15
C SER A 466 13.41 -20.17 44.67
N GLU A 467 14.36 -19.79 43.83
CA GLU A 467 14.18 -19.69 42.38
C GLU A 467 13.66 -21.01 41.78
N THR A 468 14.09 -22.15 42.34
CA THR A 468 13.61 -23.50 41.99
C THR A 468 12.12 -23.69 42.32
N ARG A 469 11.65 -23.15 43.44
CA ARG A 469 10.24 -23.22 43.84
C ARG A 469 9.35 -22.37 42.94
N VAL A 470 9.83 -21.18 42.54
CA VAL A 470 9.13 -20.32 41.58
C VAL A 470 9.02 -21.02 40.22
N ARG A 471 10.12 -21.59 39.70
CA ARG A 471 10.11 -22.35 38.44
C ARG A 471 9.12 -23.52 38.48
N SER A 472 9.17 -24.35 39.52
CA SER A 472 8.25 -25.49 39.66
C SER A 472 6.79 -25.07 39.71
N LEU A 473 6.48 -23.96 40.39
CA LEU A 473 5.10 -23.45 40.47
C LEU A 473 4.65 -22.91 39.10
N LEU A 474 5.52 -22.21 38.38
CA LEU A 474 5.20 -21.69 37.05
C LEU A 474 4.98 -22.81 36.02
N ASP A 475 5.72 -23.90 36.09
CA ASP A 475 5.48 -25.08 35.25
C ASP A 475 4.07 -25.64 35.45
N ASP A 476 3.60 -25.70 36.70
CA ASP A 476 2.24 -26.12 37.01
C ASP A 476 1.18 -25.11 36.54
N VAL A 477 1.45 -23.80 36.64
CA VAL A 477 0.59 -22.75 36.06
C VAL A 477 0.48 -22.91 34.54
N TYR A 478 1.60 -23.12 33.84
CA TYR A 478 1.58 -23.31 32.39
C TYR A 478 0.87 -24.60 31.99
N ARG A 479 1.03 -25.68 32.77
CA ARG A 479 0.32 -26.95 32.55
C ARG A 479 -1.19 -26.78 32.72
N LEU A 480 -1.63 -26.16 33.82
CA LEU A 480 -3.06 -25.95 34.12
C LEU A 480 -3.69 -24.97 33.12
N SER A 481 -2.99 -23.89 32.75
CA SER A 481 -3.51 -22.89 31.83
C SER A 481 -3.80 -23.42 30.42
N ARG A 482 -3.19 -24.57 30.02
CA ARG A 482 -3.51 -25.24 28.74
C ARG A 482 -4.95 -25.72 28.67
N ASN A 483 -5.55 -26.13 29.79
CA ASN A 483 -6.92 -26.61 29.87
C ASN A 483 -7.87 -25.48 30.32
N SER A 484 -8.87 -25.14 29.49
CA SER A 484 -9.82 -24.07 29.78
C SER A 484 -10.63 -24.28 31.06
N LYS A 485 -10.86 -25.54 31.47
CA LYS A 485 -11.58 -25.89 32.70
C LYS A 485 -10.77 -25.62 33.97
N GLU A 486 -9.44 -25.55 33.87
CA GLU A 486 -8.52 -25.36 35.01
C GLU A 486 -7.96 -23.92 35.10
N LEU A 487 -8.36 -23.01 34.21
CA LEU A 487 -7.85 -21.62 34.17
C LEU A 487 -8.03 -20.86 35.48
N THR A 488 -9.14 -21.06 36.19
CA THR A 488 -9.40 -20.44 37.49
C THR A 488 -8.44 -20.95 38.56
N ARG A 489 -8.04 -22.22 38.49
CA ARG A 489 -7.05 -22.82 39.38
C ARG A 489 -5.65 -22.32 39.06
N ALA A 490 -5.30 -22.22 37.77
CA ALA A 490 -4.05 -21.61 37.31
C ALA A 490 -3.91 -20.16 37.80
N ALA A 491 -5.00 -19.37 37.75
CA ALA A 491 -5.01 -17.99 38.22
C ALA A 491 -4.79 -17.87 39.73
N LYS A 492 -5.39 -18.75 40.55
CA LYS A 492 -5.11 -18.78 42.00
C LYS A 492 -3.66 -19.13 42.28
N LEU A 493 -3.13 -20.12 41.56
CA LEU A 493 -1.76 -20.61 41.75
C LEU A 493 -0.72 -19.55 41.36
N VAL A 494 -0.90 -18.88 40.21
CA VAL A 494 0.01 -17.81 39.80
C VAL A 494 -0.11 -16.57 40.68
N GLN A 495 -1.28 -16.30 41.28
CA GLN A 495 -1.41 -15.23 42.27
C GLN A 495 -0.57 -15.52 43.52
N THR A 496 -0.45 -16.77 43.96
CA THR A 496 0.46 -17.14 45.06
C THR A 496 1.92 -16.84 44.73
N CYS A 497 2.33 -16.97 43.46
CA CYS A 497 3.65 -16.57 42.96
C CYS A 497 3.86 -15.05 43.08
N VAL A 498 2.87 -14.27 42.61
CA VAL A 498 2.92 -12.80 42.61
C VAL A 498 2.89 -12.23 44.02
N ASP A 499 2.10 -12.81 44.93
CA ASP A 499 2.01 -12.35 46.32
C ASP A 499 3.29 -12.64 47.10
N ALA A 500 3.94 -13.78 46.81
CA ALA A 500 5.17 -14.19 47.43
C ALA A 500 6.41 -13.44 46.91
N VAL A 501 6.46 -13.16 45.60
CA VAL A 501 7.59 -12.50 44.94
C VAL A 501 7.09 -11.43 43.95
N PRO A 502 6.64 -10.26 44.44
CA PRO A 502 5.95 -9.25 43.62
C PRO A 502 6.76 -8.68 42.47
N ASP A 503 8.09 -8.64 42.59
CA ASP A 503 8.98 -8.04 41.60
C ASP A 503 9.50 -9.09 40.59
N ASN A 504 9.12 -10.37 40.73
CA ASN A 504 9.55 -11.43 39.82
C ASN A 504 8.82 -11.32 38.48
N VAL A 505 9.59 -11.09 37.43
CA VAL A 505 9.10 -10.90 36.06
C VAL A 505 8.39 -12.13 35.50
N ASP A 506 8.80 -13.34 35.88
CA ASP A 506 8.18 -14.57 35.38
C ASP A 506 6.81 -14.81 36.02
N CYS A 507 6.66 -14.54 37.33
CA CYS A 507 5.36 -14.53 38.00
C CYS A 507 4.41 -13.50 37.35
N ARG A 508 4.89 -12.28 37.07
CA ARG A 508 4.08 -11.21 36.43
C ARG A 508 3.65 -11.58 35.02
N LEU A 509 4.57 -12.14 34.21
CA LEU A 509 4.26 -12.57 32.85
C LEU A 509 3.22 -13.70 32.83
N ALA A 510 3.41 -14.72 33.67
CA ALA A 510 2.49 -15.84 33.78
C ALA A 510 1.10 -15.39 34.26
N ALA A 511 1.03 -14.45 35.21
CA ALA A 511 -0.23 -13.88 35.67
C ALA A 511 -0.94 -13.09 34.55
N GLY A 512 -0.20 -12.27 33.80
CA GLY A 512 -0.72 -11.53 32.65
C GLY A 512 -1.35 -12.44 31.60
N LEU A 513 -0.63 -13.50 31.20
CA LEU A 513 -1.10 -14.49 30.22
C LEU A 513 -2.32 -15.28 30.73
N THR A 514 -2.31 -15.67 32.01
CA THR A 514 -3.41 -16.42 32.62
C THR A 514 -4.69 -15.59 32.69
N HIS A 515 -4.58 -14.33 33.12
CA HIS A 515 -5.72 -13.40 33.17
C HIS A 515 -6.21 -12.98 31.78
N GLU A 516 -5.34 -12.93 30.78
CA GLU A 516 -5.72 -12.73 29.38
C GLU A 516 -6.64 -13.87 28.88
N ARG A 517 -6.28 -15.13 29.19
CA ARG A 517 -7.10 -16.31 28.83
C ARG A 517 -8.41 -16.39 29.59
N LEU A 518 -8.44 -15.90 30.84
CA LEU A 518 -9.66 -15.72 31.63
C LEU A 518 -10.53 -14.54 31.16
N ARG A 519 -10.10 -13.79 30.14
CA ARG A 519 -10.75 -12.56 29.64
C ARG A 519 -10.89 -11.48 30.72
N SER A 520 -10.01 -11.48 31.72
CA SER A 520 -9.93 -10.45 32.75
C SER A 520 -8.93 -9.39 32.31
N ILE A 521 -9.39 -8.47 31.46
CA ILE A 521 -8.53 -7.48 30.78
C ILE A 521 -7.79 -6.59 31.78
N ASP A 522 -8.47 -6.05 32.79
CA ASP A 522 -7.85 -5.15 33.77
C ASP A 522 -6.72 -5.80 34.56
N LYS A 523 -6.92 -7.05 34.99
CA LYS A 523 -5.88 -7.81 35.70
C LYS A 523 -4.71 -8.12 34.79
N SER A 524 -4.98 -8.54 33.55
CA SER A 524 -3.94 -8.82 32.56
C SER A 524 -3.10 -7.58 32.24
N VAL A 525 -3.74 -6.42 32.03
CA VAL A 525 -3.09 -5.12 31.83
C VAL A 525 -2.21 -4.76 33.02
N SER A 526 -2.72 -4.86 34.24
CA SER A 526 -1.96 -4.57 35.47
C SER A 526 -0.70 -5.44 35.58
N HIS A 527 -0.81 -6.75 35.31
CA HIS A 527 0.34 -7.65 35.37
C HIS A 527 1.37 -7.40 34.25
N TYR A 528 0.94 -7.04 33.03
CA TYR A 528 1.86 -6.67 31.95
C TYR A 528 2.57 -5.33 32.19
N GLN A 529 1.88 -4.36 32.79
CA GLN A 529 2.51 -3.11 33.22
C GLN A 529 3.57 -3.37 34.29
N ALA A 530 3.24 -4.19 35.30
CA ALA A 530 4.20 -4.59 36.31
C ALA A 530 5.38 -5.37 35.72
N PHE A 531 5.14 -6.27 34.75
CA PHE A 531 6.23 -6.93 34.01
C PHE A 531 7.19 -5.92 33.38
N LEU A 532 6.65 -4.92 32.65
CA LEU A 532 7.47 -3.90 32.00
C LEU A 532 8.18 -2.96 32.97
N GLN A 533 7.68 -2.83 34.20
CA GLN A 533 8.33 -2.08 35.26
C GLN A 533 9.55 -2.82 35.82
N TYR A 534 9.44 -4.13 36.06
CA TYR A 534 10.50 -4.92 36.71
C TYR A 534 11.47 -5.60 35.73
N ALA A 535 11.11 -5.79 34.46
CA ALA A 535 11.96 -6.42 33.47
C ALA A 535 13.13 -5.52 33.04
N SER A 536 14.35 -6.09 32.96
CA SER A 536 15.53 -5.41 32.41
C SER A 536 15.25 -4.84 31.01
N PRO A 537 15.77 -3.66 30.64
CA PRO A 537 15.63 -3.09 29.29
C PRO A 537 16.04 -4.04 28.15
N THR A 538 16.93 -5.01 28.42
CA THR A 538 17.40 -6.02 27.47
C THR A 538 16.57 -7.32 27.45
N ASP A 539 15.53 -7.45 28.28
CA ASP A 539 14.68 -8.64 28.29
C ASP A 539 13.91 -8.75 26.96
N LEU A 540 14.24 -9.80 26.20
CA LEU A 540 13.71 -10.06 24.86
C LEU A 540 12.18 -10.17 24.82
N ARG A 541 11.52 -10.42 25.96
CA ARG A 541 10.06 -10.56 26.06
C ARG A 541 9.35 -9.21 26.19
N ARG A 542 10.07 -8.11 26.45
CA ARG A 542 9.47 -6.77 26.59
C ARG A 542 8.67 -6.35 25.38
N SER A 543 9.22 -6.52 24.17
CA SER A 543 8.51 -6.17 22.94
C SER A 543 7.18 -6.93 22.81
N ALA A 544 7.18 -8.24 23.07
CA ALA A 544 5.97 -9.06 23.01
C ALA A 544 4.93 -8.68 24.09
N VAL A 545 5.37 -8.34 25.31
CA VAL A 545 4.48 -7.89 26.38
C VAL A 545 3.93 -6.49 26.11
N THR A 546 4.73 -5.58 25.54
CA THR A 546 4.27 -4.26 25.09
C THR A 546 3.20 -4.38 24.01
N ASP A 547 3.38 -5.26 23.02
CA ASP A 547 2.39 -5.48 21.97
C ASP A 547 1.08 -6.07 22.53
N ARG A 548 1.17 -7.04 23.44
CA ARG A 548 0.01 -7.62 24.13
C ARG A 548 -0.72 -6.58 24.99
N LEU A 549 0.01 -5.76 25.74
CA LEU A 549 -0.53 -4.68 26.53
C LEU A 549 -1.24 -3.65 25.64
N ALA A 550 -0.63 -3.24 24.53
CA ALA A 550 -1.24 -2.33 23.57
C ALA A 550 -2.54 -2.93 22.98
N ALA A 551 -2.53 -4.21 22.59
CA ALA A 551 -3.72 -4.89 22.10
C ALA A 551 -4.84 -4.98 23.14
N LEU A 552 -4.50 -5.20 24.42
CA LEU A 552 -5.48 -5.22 25.51
C LEU A 552 -6.04 -3.85 25.84
N LEU A 553 -5.21 -2.81 25.82
CA LEU A 553 -5.65 -1.42 25.99
C LEU A 553 -6.55 -0.97 24.83
N GLN A 554 -6.29 -1.46 23.61
CA GLN A 554 -7.19 -1.27 22.47
C GLN A 554 -8.51 -2.05 22.61
N ARG A 555 -8.57 -3.12 23.42
CA ARG A 555 -9.78 -3.89 23.70
C ARG A 555 -10.56 -3.38 24.90
N LYS A 556 -10.02 -2.42 25.67
CA LYS A 556 -10.79 -1.75 26.71
C LYS A 556 -11.97 -1.04 26.06
N PRO A 557 -13.21 -1.22 26.57
CA PRO A 557 -14.31 -0.34 26.23
C PRO A 557 -13.86 1.10 26.48
N GLN A 558 -14.23 2.03 25.59
CA GLN A 558 -14.08 3.46 25.90
C GLN A 558 -14.79 3.71 27.22
N ALA A 559 -14.11 4.32 28.19
CA ALA A 559 -14.79 4.78 29.40
C ALA A 559 -15.93 5.70 28.96
N GLN A 560 -17.13 5.47 29.49
CA GLN A 560 -18.28 6.34 29.25
C GLN A 560 -17.91 7.76 29.72
N THR A 561 -17.72 8.66 28.77
CA THR A 561 -17.62 10.09 29.06
C THR A 561 -19.05 10.66 29.08
N PRO A 562 -19.32 11.73 29.83
CA PRO A 562 -20.63 12.38 29.82
C PRO A 562 -21.10 12.79 28.41
N ALA A 563 -20.15 13.10 27.52
CA ALA A 563 -20.43 13.40 26.12
C ALA A 563 -20.92 12.17 25.33
N ASN A 564 -20.34 10.99 25.55
CA ASN A 564 -20.77 9.76 24.89
C ASN A 564 -22.15 9.31 25.36
N GLU A 565 -22.46 9.52 26.65
CA GLU A 565 -23.78 9.20 27.21
C GLU A 565 -24.88 10.12 26.65
N ALA A 566 -24.61 11.42 26.52
CA ALA A 566 -25.52 12.36 25.86
C ALA A 566 -25.76 12.01 24.38
N GLU A 567 -24.71 11.61 23.66
CA GLU A 567 -24.79 11.21 22.25
C GLU A 567 -25.58 9.91 22.06
N LEU A 568 -25.40 8.94 22.95
CA LEU A 568 -26.16 7.70 22.97
C LEU A 568 -27.65 7.97 23.26
N GLU A 569 -27.96 8.82 24.23
CA GLU A 569 -29.35 9.16 24.59
C GLU A 569 -30.06 9.94 23.48
N SER A 570 -29.34 10.85 22.82
CA SER A 570 -29.80 11.55 21.61
C SER A 570 -30.17 10.53 20.51
N SER A 571 -29.28 9.56 20.27
CA SER A 571 -29.50 8.52 19.27
C SER A 571 -30.69 7.61 19.62
N ARG A 572 -30.84 7.22 20.89
CA ARG A 572 -32.01 6.45 21.39
C ARG A 572 -33.31 7.21 21.14
N SER A 573 -33.33 8.49 21.48
CA SER A 573 -34.50 9.37 21.30
C SER A 573 -34.87 9.50 19.82
N ALA A 574 -33.89 9.69 18.93
CA ALA A 574 -34.12 9.79 17.50
C ALA A 574 -34.68 8.49 16.91
N VAL A 575 -34.09 7.35 17.23
CA VAL A 575 -34.57 6.02 16.79
C VAL A 575 -36.01 5.80 17.23
N LEU A 576 -36.32 6.06 18.51
CA LEU A 576 -37.66 5.89 19.05
C LEU A 576 -38.68 6.81 18.37
N MET A 577 -38.33 8.08 18.14
CA MET A 577 -39.19 9.04 17.45
C MET A 577 -39.52 8.57 16.03
N HIS A 578 -38.52 8.14 15.25
CA HIS A 578 -38.74 7.68 13.88
C HIS A 578 -39.55 6.38 13.81
N LEU A 579 -39.30 5.43 14.71
CA LEU A 579 -40.11 4.20 14.79
C LEU A 579 -41.56 4.49 15.16
N THR A 580 -41.82 5.43 16.07
CA THR A 580 -43.18 5.82 16.48
C THR A 580 -43.94 6.50 15.34
N ARG A 581 -43.23 7.22 14.46
CA ARG A 581 -43.79 7.86 13.26
C ARG A 581 -43.93 6.91 12.06
N GLY A 582 -43.55 5.64 12.19
CA GLY A 582 -43.61 4.66 11.09
C GLY A 582 -42.53 4.88 10.02
N HIS A 583 -41.39 5.45 10.39
CA HIS A 583 -40.26 5.79 9.51
C HIS A 583 -39.04 4.90 9.82
N PRO A 584 -39.07 3.60 9.47
CA PRO A 584 -38.04 2.65 9.89
C PRO A 584 -36.68 2.86 9.21
N LYS A 585 -36.64 3.46 8.01
CA LYS A 585 -35.38 3.77 7.32
C LYS A 585 -34.62 4.89 8.04
N GLU A 586 -35.33 5.93 8.44
CA GLU A 586 -34.80 7.07 9.18
C GLU A 586 -34.39 6.66 10.60
N ALA A 587 -35.13 5.70 11.21
CA ALA A 587 -34.71 5.07 12.44
C ALA A 587 -33.40 4.28 12.27
N LEU A 588 -33.22 3.60 11.13
CA LEU A 588 -31.98 2.87 10.84
C LEU A 588 -30.83 3.84 10.60
N ASP A 589 -31.07 4.97 9.93
CA ASP A 589 -30.07 6.01 9.73
C ASP A 589 -29.61 6.62 11.05
N ALA A 590 -30.53 6.89 11.98
CA ALA A 590 -30.19 7.34 13.33
C ALA A 590 -29.33 6.29 14.08
N ALA A 591 -29.67 5.01 13.98
CA ALA A 591 -28.88 3.93 14.57
C ALA A 591 -27.50 3.78 13.91
N ASN A 592 -27.40 3.97 12.59
CA ASN A 592 -26.13 3.95 11.85
C ASN A 592 -25.23 5.13 12.25
N GLN A 593 -25.82 6.31 12.48
CA GLN A 593 -25.08 7.47 12.99
C GLN A 593 -24.53 7.22 14.41
N CYS A 594 -25.30 6.58 15.29
CA CYS A 594 -24.82 6.14 16.60
C CYS A 594 -23.57 5.27 16.46
N VAL A 595 -23.63 4.25 15.60
CA VAL A 595 -22.48 3.35 15.34
C VAL A 595 -21.30 4.10 14.71
N ALA A 596 -21.54 5.09 13.85
CA ALA A 596 -20.47 5.87 13.23
C ALA A 596 -19.75 6.78 14.24
N ARG A 597 -20.50 7.43 15.14
CA ARG A 597 -19.96 8.35 16.16
C ARG A 597 -19.34 7.59 17.33
N LEU A 598 -19.96 6.49 17.74
CA LEU A 598 -19.56 5.66 18.88
C LEU A 598 -19.33 4.20 18.44
N PRO A 599 -18.29 3.90 17.64
CA PRO A 599 -18.08 2.60 17.00
C PRO A 599 -17.79 1.44 17.97
N ARG A 600 -17.55 1.74 19.24
CA ARG A 600 -17.28 0.77 20.31
C ARG A 600 -18.34 0.77 21.40
N GLU A 601 -19.38 1.58 21.28
CA GLU A 601 -20.50 1.59 22.23
C GLU A 601 -21.44 0.42 21.90
N PRO A 602 -21.55 -0.60 22.77
CA PRO A 602 -22.43 -1.74 22.53
C PRO A 602 -23.87 -1.32 22.26
N ASP A 603 -24.40 -0.34 22.98
CA ASP A 603 -25.81 0.03 22.86
C ASP A 603 -26.18 0.62 21.48
N CYS A 604 -25.24 1.21 20.75
CA CYS A 604 -25.49 1.61 19.35
C CYS A 604 -25.75 0.40 18.44
N TYR A 605 -25.03 -0.72 18.66
CA TYR A 605 -25.27 -1.96 17.91
C TYR A 605 -26.55 -2.67 18.35
N LEU A 606 -26.96 -2.52 19.61
CA LEU A 606 -28.26 -2.99 20.09
C LEU A 606 -29.40 -2.25 19.38
N LEU A 607 -29.34 -0.90 19.32
CA LEU A 607 -30.30 -0.07 18.59
C LEU A 607 -30.38 -0.46 17.11
N GLN A 608 -29.23 -0.59 16.45
CA GLN A 608 -29.15 -0.97 15.04
C GLN A 608 -29.77 -2.36 14.82
N GLY A 609 -29.43 -3.35 15.64
CA GLY A 609 -29.99 -4.70 15.55
C GLY A 609 -31.51 -4.73 15.73
N ASP A 610 -32.05 -3.95 16.68
CA ASP A 610 -33.48 -3.86 16.97
C ASP A 610 -34.27 -3.20 15.82
N VAL A 611 -33.72 -2.17 15.18
CA VAL A 611 -34.34 -1.54 14.01
C VAL A 611 -34.33 -2.50 12.81
N LEU A 612 -33.18 -3.13 12.53
CA LEU A 612 -33.04 -4.10 11.45
C LEU A 612 -33.97 -5.31 11.62
N ALA A 613 -34.16 -5.78 12.85
CA ALA A 613 -35.11 -6.86 13.15
C ALA A 613 -36.55 -6.43 12.82
N LYS A 614 -36.96 -5.21 13.19
CA LYS A 614 -38.28 -4.66 12.83
C LYS A 614 -38.48 -4.49 11.32
N MET A 615 -37.40 -4.33 10.57
CA MET A 615 -37.40 -4.23 9.11
C MET A 615 -37.33 -5.60 8.40
N ASN A 616 -37.40 -6.72 9.12
CA ASN A 616 -37.22 -8.08 8.59
C ASN A 616 -35.86 -8.32 7.93
N GLN A 617 -34.82 -7.59 8.34
CA GLN A 617 -33.43 -7.78 7.85
C GLN A 617 -32.65 -8.68 8.81
N ALA A 618 -32.97 -9.98 8.78
CA ALA A 618 -32.48 -10.96 9.76
C ALA A 618 -30.95 -11.14 9.73
N SER A 619 -30.32 -11.13 8.54
CA SER A 619 -28.86 -11.32 8.42
C SER A 619 -28.09 -10.12 8.98
N GLU A 620 -28.56 -8.92 8.71
CA GLU A 620 -27.95 -7.67 9.14
C GLU A 620 -28.17 -7.48 10.65
N SER A 621 -29.38 -7.76 11.15
CA SER A 621 -29.70 -7.75 12.58
C SER A 621 -28.81 -8.72 13.36
N THR A 622 -28.60 -9.94 12.85
CA THR A 622 -27.67 -10.93 13.42
C THR A 622 -26.26 -10.37 13.52
N ARG A 623 -25.76 -9.74 12.46
CA ARG A 623 -24.41 -9.14 12.45
C ARG A 623 -24.27 -7.99 13.46
N SER A 624 -25.31 -7.18 13.63
CA SER A 624 -25.33 -6.11 14.63
C SER A 624 -25.33 -6.66 16.06
N TYR A 625 -26.14 -7.69 16.35
CA TYR A 625 -26.15 -8.35 17.65
C TYR A 625 -24.83 -9.08 17.97
N GLU A 626 -24.17 -9.68 16.98
CA GLU A 626 -22.83 -10.26 17.18
C GLU A 626 -21.78 -9.20 17.53
N ARG A 627 -21.87 -8.00 16.93
CA ARG A 627 -21.02 -6.85 17.30
C ARG A 627 -21.33 -6.32 18.69
N PHE A 628 -22.60 -6.23 19.07
CA PHE A 628 -22.98 -5.95 20.46
C PHE A 628 -22.30 -6.94 21.42
N MET A 629 -22.36 -8.24 21.13
CA MET A 629 -21.78 -9.28 21.98
C MET A 629 -20.25 -9.21 22.07
N ALA A 630 -19.58 -8.63 21.05
CA ALA A 630 -18.15 -8.41 21.04
C ALA A 630 -17.70 -7.23 21.93
N TYR A 631 -18.51 -6.16 22.00
CA TYR A 631 -18.16 -4.94 22.74
C TYR A 631 -18.79 -4.86 24.14
N ALA A 632 -19.96 -5.47 24.36
CA ALA A 632 -20.65 -5.41 25.65
C ALA A 632 -19.88 -6.18 26.74
N PRO A 633 -19.57 -5.58 27.91
CA PRO A 633 -18.90 -6.27 29.00
C PRO A 633 -19.78 -7.42 29.55
N ALA A 634 -19.17 -8.41 30.19
CA ALA A 634 -19.87 -9.63 30.62
C ALA A 634 -21.07 -9.36 31.56
N ASN A 635 -21.03 -8.27 32.32
CA ASN A 635 -22.08 -7.81 33.24
C ASN A 635 -23.10 -6.85 32.60
N HIS A 636 -23.04 -6.62 31.28
CA HIS A 636 -23.97 -5.71 30.61
C HIS A 636 -25.41 -6.24 30.69
N PRO A 637 -26.39 -5.43 31.15
CA PRO A 637 -27.73 -5.91 31.52
C PRO A 637 -28.51 -6.51 30.34
N ARG A 638 -28.24 -6.04 29.11
CA ARG A 638 -28.94 -6.47 27.89
C ARG A 638 -28.34 -7.70 27.21
N ARG A 639 -27.23 -8.27 27.72
CA ARG A 639 -26.59 -9.45 27.11
C ARG A 639 -27.48 -10.71 27.08
N PRO A 640 -28.21 -11.07 28.16
CA PRO A 640 -29.12 -12.21 28.12
C PRO A 640 -30.18 -12.08 27.02
N ASP A 641 -30.75 -10.88 26.87
CA ASP A 641 -31.77 -10.59 25.85
C ASP A 641 -31.22 -10.77 24.43
N VAL A 642 -30.00 -10.28 24.17
CA VAL A 642 -29.39 -10.40 22.83
C VAL A 642 -29.02 -11.84 22.49
N VAL A 643 -28.62 -12.65 23.48
CA VAL A 643 -28.40 -14.09 23.29
C VAL A 643 -29.70 -14.77 22.85
N GLN A 644 -30.82 -14.46 23.50
CA GLN A 644 -32.13 -15.00 23.13
C GLN A 644 -32.52 -14.61 21.70
N LYS A 645 -32.38 -13.33 21.33
CA LYS A 645 -32.66 -12.84 19.97
C LYS A 645 -31.80 -13.52 18.90
N LEU A 646 -30.52 -13.76 19.18
CA LEU A 646 -29.63 -14.47 18.27
C LEU A 646 -30.03 -15.94 18.06
N VAL A 647 -30.57 -16.60 19.09
CA VAL A 647 -31.11 -17.96 18.96
C VAL A 647 -32.36 -17.96 18.07
N GLU A 648 -33.28 -17.03 18.29
CA GLU A 648 -34.53 -16.91 17.51
C GLU A 648 -34.27 -16.58 16.03
N LEU A 649 -33.35 -15.65 15.75
CA LEU A 649 -32.96 -15.30 14.37
C LEU A 649 -32.24 -16.44 13.63
N ARG A 650 -31.51 -17.29 14.35
CA ARG A 650 -30.85 -18.47 13.75
C ARG A 650 -31.82 -19.63 13.53
N ALA A 651 -32.89 -19.72 14.31
CA ALA A 651 -33.96 -20.70 14.11
C ALA A 651 -34.90 -20.35 12.94
N THR A 652 -34.89 -19.11 12.47
CA THR A 652 -35.76 -18.58 11.40
C THR A 652 -35.03 -18.33 10.07
N ALA A 653 -33.72 -18.59 10.01
CA ALA A 653 -32.95 -18.53 8.78
C ALA A 653 -33.24 -19.78 7.92
N PRO A 654 -33.61 -19.62 6.63
CA PRO A 654 -33.93 -20.74 5.74
C PRO A 654 -32.73 -21.63 5.39
#